data_AF-A0A5C5PTK5-F1
#
_entry.id   AF-A0A5C5PTK5-F1
#
_cell.length_a   1.000
_cell.length_b   1.000
_cell.length_c   1.000
_cell.angle_alpha   90.00
_cell.angle_beta   90.00
_cell.angle_gamma   90.00
#
_symmetry.space_group_name_H-M   'P 1'
#
loop_
_entity.id
_entity.type
_entity.pdbx_description
1 polymer ?
#
loop_
_entity_poly.entity_id
_entity_poly.type
_entity_poly.pdbx_seq_one_letter_code
_entity_poly.pdbx_strand_id
1 'polypeptide(L)'
;MSEVFQLSDALSSDLVGISPEAEKTHVLKWMAIDAEIQTLLTDQPSLSSVIQNKFKSTFTDVTEDIEPAHLLIVSKSGVTVQSDVSTVPPPQFTNVIDTVIETLRDNVFPSYSAATTTLIRAGDSSELGIDIARFELFVADIRRYLGSYIRLQTADFWLASTPLTGTRSRKDWLITKLRDVLRAECEMLNFDNTLTPEQVQVVDLIVRYPSLSTRAALAAYSRPAVYAVALKGQSGLAPVYFAGAFVMTARDGSGVEDQFGAFTIAPKGPSVEIDYQANAGVVVLYTPSGGLQGFSSLQTLQAELERRWRAVTEFESMLELTSSADLPRIMALENGPQATLELFFSEIKESVFEHWFKVHDEQRQQNLIHILSHAATANGAELEGELAHVIDYAHRFRQASAFSARVHKHLSKKTRDWLVKANSEDRARWLEAAEKYKTQSLLANEDGEPSPHQFGDKAFLLRYAREHIQQHIQLEYGIHIDPDTLFITTTAAEAGSGPVIPVSGFTSSSYTSVNSLSRTGPSINMVSTSRTMTQLSLENVSKFDVDYALTARISTGSATGPRSTQLNASQVKNIIRAVNIGDNYQAFLQDKLIDSPRAVSRRETAMQLMIAQMRMDALEAKISKDFSPDRLDRGYRWVEAVLDKAQQLKPVAEVEGHTITVYQLLIDGATVRGVLIIGTPALAPEASWSSFEWSSQHPQFSVSSLVVYTPEAPDGKRFREFENRAHFANKFLHDAAFAEYLSGRVSMGHQTRVGGLKEQVQQSVNFLSLLSETIPLPKHRYQWASDRTELT
;
A
#
# COMPACT_ATOMS: atom_id res chain seq x y z
N MET A 1 -20.76 -4.70 2.13
CA MET A 1 -20.28 -3.30 2.10
C MET A 1 -18.79 -3.17 2.46
N SER A 2 -18.10 -4.26 2.85
CA SER A 2 -16.68 -4.21 3.25
C SER A 2 -15.69 -4.01 2.10
N GLU A 3 -16.00 -4.43 0.87
CA GLU A 3 -15.07 -4.34 -0.29
C GLU A 3 -15.01 -2.96 -0.97
N VAL A 4 -15.93 -2.03 -0.68
CA VAL A 4 -16.01 -0.73 -1.38
C VAL A 4 -14.92 0.26 -0.95
N PHE A 5 -14.19 -0.04 0.13
CA PHE A 5 -13.18 0.86 0.70
C PHE A 5 -11.91 0.14 1.17
N GLN A 6 -11.36 -0.77 0.37
CA GLN A 6 -9.94 -1.13 0.54
C GLN A 6 -9.10 0.08 0.08
N LEU A 7 -8.92 1.04 1.00
CA LEU A 7 -8.03 2.17 0.81
C LEU A 7 -6.60 1.64 0.85
N SER A 8 -5.81 1.95 -0.18
CA SER A 8 -4.37 1.64 -0.17
C SER A 8 -3.67 2.43 0.94
N ASP A 9 -2.50 1.96 1.38
CA ASP A 9 -1.68 2.65 2.40
C ASP A 9 -1.38 4.12 2.01
N ALA A 10 -1.29 4.42 0.71
CA ALA A 10 -1.10 5.78 0.19
C ALA A 10 -2.35 6.68 0.34
N LEU A 11 -3.55 6.12 0.14
CA LEU A 11 -4.80 6.85 0.37
C LEU A 11 -5.03 7.14 1.86
N SER A 12 -4.58 6.22 2.73
CA SER A 12 -4.59 6.43 4.19
C SER A 12 -3.69 7.58 4.62
N SER A 13 -2.51 7.77 4.01
CA SER A 13 -1.64 8.93 4.32
C SER A 13 -2.20 10.26 3.83
N ASP A 14 -2.84 10.28 2.65
CA ASP A 14 -3.42 11.50 2.08
C ASP A 14 -4.67 11.95 2.86
N LEU A 15 -5.48 11.01 3.34
CA LEU A 15 -6.64 11.31 4.19
C LEU A 15 -6.22 11.93 5.54
N VAL A 16 -5.07 11.55 6.08
CA VAL A 16 -4.52 12.12 7.32
C VAL A 16 -4.02 13.56 7.12
N GLY A 17 -3.55 13.90 5.92
CA GLY A 17 -3.14 15.25 5.56
C GLY A 17 -4.28 16.28 5.53
N ILE A 18 -5.50 15.81 5.26
CA ILE A 18 -6.69 16.65 5.02
C ILE A 18 -7.61 16.71 6.27
N SER A 19 -7.35 15.90 7.29
CA SER A 19 -8.12 15.86 8.53
C SER A 19 -7.96 17.12 9.41
N PRO A 20 -9.00 17.52 10.17
CA PRO A 20 -8.89 18.59 11.17
C PRO A 20 -7.74 18.34 12.15
N GLU A 21 -7.09 19.41 12.63
CA GLU A 21 -5.83 19.33 13.43
C GLU A 21 -5.94 18.42 14.68
N ALA A 22 -7.13 18.36 15.29
CA ALA A 22 -7.40 17.46 16.42
C ALA A 22 -7.37 15.97 16.01
N GLU A 23 -7.93 15.62 14.85
CA GLU A 23 -7.89 14.25 14.31
C GLU A 23 -6.46 13.87 13.92
N LYS A 24 -5.73 14.79 13.27
CA LYS A 24 -4.33 14.61 12.89
C LYS A 24 -3.44 14.26 14.08
N THR A 25 -3.66 14.89 15.23
CA THR A 25 -2.91 14.62 16.46
C THR A 25 -3.10 13.18 16.95
N HIS A 26 -4.34 12.66 16.95
CA HIS A 26 -4.61 11.29 17.37
C HIS A 26 -4.01 10.26 16.39
N VAL A 27 -4.10 10.52 15.09
CA VAL A 27 -3.53 9.62 14.06
C VAL A 27 -2.01 9.60 14.11
N LEU A 28 -1.35 10.75 14.22
CA LEU A 28 0.11 10.81 14.34
C LEU A 28 0.63 10.07 15.58
N LYS A 29 -0.09 10.17 16.71
CA LYS A 29 0.22 9.40 17.92
C LYS A 29 0.13 7.89 17.67
N TRP A 30 -0.91 7.41 17.00
CA TRP A 30 -1.06 6.00 16.64
C TRP A 30 0.07 5.51 15.72
N MET A 31 0.32 6.23 14.62
CA MET A 31 1.36 5.90 13.65
C MET A 31 2.76 5.88 14.27
N ALA A 32 3.05 6.79 15.20
CA ALA A 32 4.30 6.80 15.93
C ALA A 32 4.49 5.52 16.77
N ILE A 33 3.43 5.06 17.45
CA ILE A 33 3.50 3.82 18.24
C ILE A 33 3.75 2.61 17.35
N ASP A 34 3.05 2.49 16.21
CA ASP A 34 3.27 1.41 15.25
C ASP A 34 4.69 1.44 14.69
N ALA A 35 5.19 2.60 14.28
CA ALA A 35 6.55 2.76 13.76
C ALA A 35 7.62 2.35 14.79
N GLU A 36 7.43 2.67 16.08
CA GLU A 36 8.33 2.22 17.14
C GLU A 36 8.29 0.69 17.31
N ILE A 37 7.11 0.06 17.24
CA ILE A 37 6.97 -1.41 17.29
C ILE A 37 7.68 -2.05 16.08
N GLN A 38 7.47 -1.54 14.87
CA GLN A 38 8.13 -2.05 13.66
C GLN A 38 9.66 -1.87 13.72
N THR A 39 10.12 -0.76 14.29
CA THR A 39 11.56 -0.51 14.51
C THR A 39 12.15 -1.56 15.47
N LEU A 40 11.47 -1.89 16.56
CA LEU A 40 11.90 -2.95 17.49
C LEU A 40 12.06 -4.30 16.78
N LEU A 41 11.16 -4.61 15.85
CA LEU A 41 11.07 -5.88 15.14
C LEU A 41 12.01 -5.97 13.92
N THR A 42 12.73 -4.90 13.57
CA THR A 42 13.65 -4.91 12.43
C THR A 42 14.79 -5.94 12.61
N ASP A 43 15.28 -6.09 13.84
CA ASP A 43 16.39 -7.01 14.19
C ASP A 43 15.91 -8.38 14.72
N GLN A 44 14.66 -8.75 14.44
CA GLN A 44 14.14 -10.04 14.88
C GLN A 44 14.87 -11.21 14.21
N PRO A 45 14.85 -12.43 14.81
CA PRO A 45 15.43 -13.61 14.19
C PRO A 45 14.79 -13.88 12.82
N SER A 46 15.62 -14.13 11.81
CA SER A 46 15.23 -14.67 10.50
C SER A 46 15.82 -16.06 10.29
N LEU A 47 15.31 -16.81 9.30
CA LEU A 47 15.87 -18.09 8.91
C LEU A 47 17.38 -17.98 8.63
N SER A 48 17.79 -16.99 7.85
CA SER A 48 19.19 -16.72 7.54
C SER A 48 20.01 -16.42 8.79
N SER A 49 19.49 -15.62 9.73
CA SER A 49 20.19 -15.32 10.98
C SER A 49 20.40 -16.55 11.87
N VAL A 50 19.43 -17.47 11.90
CA VAL A 50 19.49 -18.71 12.68
C VAL A 50 20.54 -19.66 12.09
N ILE A 51 20.51 -19.83 10.77
CA ILE A 51 21.50 -20.63 10.04
C ILE A 51 22.90 -20.01 10.21
N GLN A 52 23.02 -18.68 10.11
CA GLN A 52 24.26 -17.94 10.33
C GLN A 52 24.84 -18.17 11.72
N ASN A 53 24.03 -18.01 12.77
CA ASN A 53 24.48 -18.18 14.15
C ASN A 53 24.92 -19.61 14.39
N LYS A 54 24.17 -20.58 13.86
CA LYS A 54 24.56 -21.97 13.95
C LYS A 54 25.87 -22.23 13.19
N PHE A 55 26.03 -21.66 11.99
CA PHE A 55 27.24 -21.79 11.19
C PHE A 55 28.46 -21.23 11.94
N LYS A 56 28.35 -20.03 12.52
CA LYS A 56 29.42 -19.42 13.35
C LYS A 56 29.79 -20.30 14.55
N SER A 57 28.80 -20.91 15.20
CA SER A 57 29.04 -21.82 16.33
C SER A 57 29.69 -23.14 15.91
N THR A 58 29.40 -23.62 14.69
CA THR A 58 29.94 -24.88 14.16
C THR A 58 31.33 -24.70 13.60
N PHE A 59 31.66 -23.56 12.98
CA PHE A 59 32.93 -23.29 12.29
C PHE A 59 33.72 -22.16 12.96
N THR A 60 34.07 -22.34 14.23
CA THR A 60 34.81 -21.36 15.04
C THR A 60 36.20 -21.01 14.50
N ASP A 61 36.77 -21.88 13.67
CA ASP A 61 38.12 -21.75 13.12
C ASP A 61 38.17 -20.79 11.91
N VAL A 62 36.99 -20.45 11.36
CA VAL A 62 36.83 -19.49 10.27
C VAL A 62 36.77 -18.08 10.87
N THR A 63 37.83 -17.32 10.67
CA THR A 63 37.97 -15.96 11.23
C THR A 63 37.35 -14.86 10.35
N GLU A 64 37.08 -15.16 9.08
CA GLU A 64 36.35 -14.27 8.19
C GLU A 64 34.86 -14.28 8.51
N ASP A 65 34.20 -13.12 8.40
CA ASP A 65 32.74 -13.04 8.55
C ASP A 65 32.09 -13.57 7.27
N ILE A 66 31.72 -14.85 7.29
CA ILE A 66 31.15 -15.57 6.15
C ILE A 66 29.65 -15.74 6.35
N GLU A 67 28.89 -15.29 5.36
CA GLU A 67 27.44 -15.46 5.30
C GLU A 67 27.06 -16.73 4.53
N PRO A 68 26.38 -17.72 5.15
CA PRO A 68 25.94 -18.94 4.46
C PRO A 68 25.09 -18.67 3.23
N ALA A 69 24.31 -17.58 3.21
CA ALA A 69 23.50 -17.18 2.06
C ALA A 69 24.33 -16.86 0.81
N HIS A 70 25.62 -16.54 0.97
CA HIS A 70 26.55 -16.24 -0.11
C HIS A 70 27.54 -17.39 -0.37
N LEU A 71 27.33 -18.56 0.23
CA LEU A 71 28.17 -19.73 0.01
C LEU A 71 27.61 -20.62 -1.09
N LEU A 72 28.49 -21.00 -2.01
CA LEU A 72 28.18 -21.93 -3.09
C LEU A 72 28.97 -23.22 -2.88
N ILE A 73 28.27 -24.34 -3.00
CA ILE A 73 28.87 -25.68 -3.05
C ILE A 73 29.27 -25.94 -4.50
N VAL A 74 30.55 -26.23 -4.73
CA VAL A 74 31.10 -26.51 -6.05
C VAL A 74 31.67 -27.91 -6.08
N SER A 75 31.10 -28.76 -6.94
CA SER A 75 31.66 -30.08 -7.23
C SER A 75 32.48 -30.03 -8.52
N LYS A 76 33.80 -30.17 -8.41
CA LYS A 76 34.70 -30.34 -9.56
C LYS A 76 34.51 -31.75 -10.09
N SER A 77 33.83 -31.91 -11.23
CA SER A 77 33.70 -33.22 -11.87
C SER A 77 35.09 -33.79 -12.16
N GLY A 78 35.47 -34.84 -11.44
CA GLY A 78 36.70 -35.58 -11.71
C GLY A 78 36.53 -36.36 -13.01
N VAL A 79 36.89 -35.76 -14.14
CA VAL A 79 37.19 -36.51 -15.36
C VAL A 79 38.69 -36.45 -15.57
N THR A 80 39.37 -37.54 -15.21
CA THR A 80 40.69 -37.86 -15.74
C THR A 80 40.56 -37.88 -17.26
N VAL A 81 41.06 -36.86 -17.94
CA VAL A 81 41.10 -36.81 -19.41
C VAL A 81 42.07 -37.90 -19.89
N GLN A 82 41.54 -39.07 -20.23
CA GLN A 82 42.01 -39.73 -21.44
C GLN A 82 41.30 -39.06 -22.61
N SER A 83 42.11 -38.54 -23.51
CA SER A 83 41.79 -37.94 -24.81
C SER A 83 40.59 -38.60 -25.50
N ASP A 84 39.46 -37.89 -25.59
CA ASP A 84 38.95 -37.31 -26.85
C ASP A 84 37.52 -36.78 -26.67
N VAL A 85 37.26 -35.63 -27.31
CA VAL A 85 35.97 -34.92 -27.52
C VAL A 85 35.35 -34.21 -26.30
N SER A 86 35.40 -32.89 -26.37
CA SER A 86 34.93 -31.90 -25.40
C SER A 86 33.40 -31.81 -25.30
N THR A 87 32.85 -32.28 -24.17
CA THR A 87 31.70 -31.64 -23.49
C THR A 87 31.89 -31.84 -21.99
N VAL A 88 32.68 -30.97 -21.36
CA VAL A 88 32.77 -30.89 -19.89
C VAL A 88 31.46 -30.25 -19.40
N PRO A 89 30.66 -30.90 -18.54
CA PRO A 89 29.48 -30.28 -17.96
C PRO A 89 29.90 -29.04 -17.15
N PRO A 90 29.15 -27.92 -17.19
CA PRO A 90 29.45 -26.78 -16.34
C PRO A 90 29.36 -27.17 -14.86
N PRO A 91 30.19 -26.60 -13.97
CA PRO A 91 30.11 -26.84 -12.54
C PRO A 91 28.71 -26.50 -12.01
N GLN A 92 28.11 -27.42 -11.26
CA GLN A 92 26.86 -27.16 -10.54
C GLN A 92 27.20 -26.31 -9.31
N PHE A 93 26.50 -25.18 -9.17
CA PHE A 93 26.56 -24.31 -8.01
C PHE A 93 25.24 -24.45 -7.25
N THR A 94 25.31 -24.84 -5.99
CA THR A 94 24.14 -24.89 -5.10
C THR A 94 24.39 -23.98 -3.91
N ASN A 95 23.43 -23.13 -3.55
CA ASN A 95 23.52 -22.32 -2.35
C ASN A 95 23.46 -23.21 -1.11
N VAL A 96 24.19 -22.86 -0.05
CA VAL A 96 24.09 -23.53 1.25
C VAL A 96 22.67 -23.44 1.84
N ILE A 97 21.97 -22.31 1.67
CA ILE A 97 20.58 -22.16 2.12
C ILE A 97 19.66 -23.10 1.33
N ASP A 98 19.78 -23.13 0.00
CA ASP A 98 19.01 -24.05 -0.84
C ASP A 98 19.27 -25.50 -0.43
N THR A 99 20.53 -25.86 -0.16
CA THR A 99 20.89 -27.21 0.29
C THR A 99 20.23 -27.57 1.63
N VAL A 100 20.16 -26.62 2.56
CA VAL A 100 19.45 -26.80 3.85
C VAL A 100 17.95 -26.97 3.62
N ILE A 101 17.33 -26.14 2.77
CA ILE A 101 15.91 -26.22 2.43
C ILE A 101 15.57 -27.54 1.73
N GLU A 102 16.36 -27.97 0.75
CA GLU A 102 16.20 -29.25 0.07
C GLU A 102 16.36 -30.43 1.03
N THR A 103 17.32 -30.37 1.95
CA THR A 103 17.52 -31.42 2.96
C THR A 103 16.33 -31.50 3.94
N LEU A 104 15.72 -30.36 4.29
CA LEU A 104 14.50 -30.32 5.09
C LEU A 104 13.31 -30.98 4.37
N ARG A 105 13.22 -30.82 3.04
CA ARG A 105 12.16 -31.40 2.21
C ARG A 105 12.35 -32.89 1.95
N ASP A 106 13.46 -33.26 1.31
CA ASP A 106 13.63 -34.59 0.72
C ASP A 106 14.12 -35.63 1.74
N ASN A 107 14.57 -35.17 2.91
CA ASN A 107 15.21 -36.00 3.94
C ASN A 107 16.43 -36.77 3.42
N VAL A 108 17.00 -36.31 2.30
CA VAL A 108 18.23 -36.82 1.71
C VAL A 108 19.38 -35.99 2.26
N PHE A 109 20.28 -36.61 3.02
CA PHE A 109 21.47 -35.93 3.50
C PHE A 109 22.42 -35.68 2.33
N PRO A 110 22.94 -34.45 2.18
CA PRO A 110 23.95 -34.20 1.17
C PRO A 110 25.16 -35.09 1.46
N SER A 111 25.66 -35.75 0.41
CA SER A 111 26.90 -36.52 0.45
C SER A 111 27.77 -36.09 -0.72
N TYR A 112 28.88 -35.46 -0.37
CA TYR A 112 29.85 -34.89 -1.27
C TYR A 112 31.19 -35.60 -1.10
N SER A 113 31.93 -35.73 -2.20
CA SER A 113 33.28 -36.26 -2.15
C SER A 113 34.23 -35.16 -1.66
N ALA A 114 34.85 -35.37 -0.49
CA ALA A 114 35.83 -34.44 0.08
C ALA A 114 37.03 -34.17 -0.84
N ALA A 115 37.30 -35.04 -1.82
CA ALA A 115 38.37 -34.85 -2.81
C ALA A 115 38.00 -33.92 -3.97
N THR A 116 36.70 -33.69 -4.21
CA THR A 116 36.21 -33.02 -5.42
C THR A 116 35.26 -31.85 -5.14
N THR A 117 34.78 -31.72 -3.91
CA THR A 117 33.82 -30.68 -3.53
C THR A 117 34.46 -29.65 -2.61
N THR A 118 34.23 -28.39 -2.89
CA THR A 118 34.74 -27.25 -2.12
C THR A 118 33.64 -26.21 -1.95
N LEU A 119 33.66 -25.46 -0.84
CA LEU A 119 32.81 -24.28 -0.68
C LEU A 119 33.57 -23.03 -1.15
N ILE A 120 32.89 -22.18 -1.91
CA ILE A 120 33.40 -20.88 -2.33
C ILE A 120 32.42 -19.78 -1.95
N ARG A 121 32.89 -18.54 -1.89
CA ARG A 121 32.01 -17.37 -1.77
C ARG A 121 31.48 -16.98 -3.14
N ALA A 122 30.20 -16.65 -3.25
CA ALA A 122 29.62 -16.16 -4.50
C ALA A 122 30.41 -14.94 -5.02
N GLY A 123 30.88 -15.03 -6.27
CA GLY A 123 31.72 -13.98 -6.90
C GLY A 123 33.22 -14.06 -6.58
N ASP A 124 33.66 -15.00 -5.75
CA ASP A 124 35.07 -15.29 -5.47
C ASP A 124 35.38 -16.75 -5.87
N SER A 125 36.52 -16.96 -6.51
CA SER A 125 36.99 -18.31 -6.90
C SER A 125 37.81 -18.98 -5.80
N SER A 126 38.05 -18.28 -4.69
CA SER A 126 38.86 -18.75 -3.57
C SER A 126 38.12 -19.83 -2.78
N GLU A 127 38.78 -20.96 -2.59
CA GLU A 127 38.28 -22.07 -1.77
C GLU A 127 38.31 -21.68 -0.30
N LEU A 128 37.19 -21.93 0.38
CA LEU A 128 37.11 -21.81 1.82
C LEU A 128 37.68 -23.08 2.45
N GLY A 129 38.55 -22.92 3.44
CA GLY A 129 39.13 -24.03 4.23
C GLY A 129 38.13 -24.72 5.16
N ILE A 130 36.89 -24.90 4.72
CA ILE A 130 35.82 -25.56 5.46
C ILE A 130 35.83 -27.04 5.09
N ASP A 131 35.94 -27.90 6.09
CA ASP A 131 35.84 -29.35 5.92
C ASP A 131 34.42 -29.75 5.48
N ILE A 132 34.33 -30.48 4.35
CA ILE A 132 33.07 -30.90 3.75
C ILE A 132 32.30 -31.87 4.64
N ALA A 133 32.99 -32.77 5.36
CA ALA A 133 32.30 -33.68 6.28
C ALA A 133 31.66 -32.92 7.46
N ARG A 134 32.37 -31.91 8.00
CA ARG A 134 31.81 -31.00 9.02
C ARG A 134 30.63 -30.17 8.48
N PHE A 135 30.65 -29.80 7.19
CA PHE A 135 29.51 -29.15 6.51
C PHE A 135 28.29 -30.07 6.40
N GLU A 136 28.45 -31.32 6.00
CA GLU A 136 27.34 -32.29 5.94
C GLU A 136 26.71 -32.51 7.32
N LEU A 137 27.54 -32.64 8.37
CA LEU A 137 27.06 -32.73 9.75
C LEU A 137 26.29 -31.48 10.19
N PHE A 138 26.74 -30.29 9.77
CA PHE A 138 26.04 -29.04 10.02
C PHE A 138 24.63 -29.02 9.39
N VAL A 139 24.50 -29.45 8.13
CA VAL A 139 23.21 -29.53 7.44
C VAL A 139 22.29 -30.56 8.13
N ALA A 140 22.82 -31.73 8.49
CA ALA A 140 22.06 -32.76 9.20
C ALA A 140 21.55 -32.28 10.58
N ASP A 141 22.37 -31.51 11.28
CA ASP A 141 22.04 -30.94 12.59
C ASP A 141 20.95 -29.86 12.49
N ILE A 142 21.04 -28.96 11.49
CA ILE A 142 19.96 -27.99 11.21
C ILE A 142 18.66 -28.71 10.89
N ARG A 143 18.66 -29.71 10.00
CA ARG A 143 17.45 -30.48 9.66
C ARG A 143 16.79 -31.13 10.87
N ARG A 144 17.56 -31.47 11.90
CA ARG A 144 17.05 -32.11 13.11
C ARG A 144 16.56 -31.10 14.15
N TYR A 145 17.20 -29.93 14.25
CA TYR A 145 17.04 -29.02 15.38
C TYR A 145 16.67 -27.57 15.01
N LEU A 146 16.36 -27.27 13.75
CA LEU A 146 16.01 -25.93 13.28
C LEU A 146 14.92 -25.26 14.14
N GLY A 147 13.81 -25.96 14.41
CA GLY A 147 12.73 -25.43 15.23
C GLY A 147 13.17 -25.10 16.66
N SER A 148 14.12 -25.85 17.23
CA SER A 148 14.72 -25.55 18.54
C SER A 148 15.64 -24.34 18.49
N TYR A 149 16.42 -24.17 17.43
CA TYR A 149 17.29 -23.00 17.24
C TYR A 149 16.51 -21.71 17.05
N ILE A 150 15.45 -21.75 16.22
CA ILE A 150 14.53 -20.62 16.06
C ILE A 150 13.95 -20.22 17.42
N ARG A 151 13.46 -21.20 18.20
CA ARG A 151 12.89 -20.96 19.53
C ARG A 151 13.89 -20.32 20.49
N LEU A 152 15.12 -20.83 20.56
CA LEU A 152 16.16 -20.31 21.44
C LEU A 152 16.52 -18.87 21.08
N GLN A 153 16.83 -18.61 19.81
CA GLN A 153 17.20 -17.26 19.36
C GLN A 153 16.05 -16.26 19.51
N THR A 154 14.81 -16.72 19.35
CA THR A 154 13.61 -15.90 19.63
C THR A 154 13.50 -15.57 21.12
N ALA A 155 13.74 -16.53 22.01
CA ALA A 155 13.74 -16.28 23.44
C ALA A 155 14.82 -15.24 23.83
N ASP A 156 16.04 -15.39 23.30
CA ASP A 156 17.14 -14.45 23.54
C ASP A 156 16.81 -13.05 23.02
N PHE A 157 16.21 -12.95 21.83
CA PHE A 157 15.76 -11.69 21.25
C PHE A 157 14.79 -10.94 22.18
N TRP A 158 13.79 -11.65 22.70
CA TRP A 158 12.77 -11.06 23.58
C TRP A 158 13.29 -10.69 24.97
N LEU A 159 14.28 -11.42 25.49
CA LEU A 159 14.91 -11.16 26.79
C LEU A 159 15.91 -10.00 26.74
N ALA A 160 16.58 -9.80 25.60
CA ALA A 160 17.55 -8.74 25.44
C ALA A 160 16.93 -7.34 25.49
N SER A 161 17.75 -6.34 25.80
CA SER A 161 17.39 -4.92 25.74
C SER A 161 18.12 -4.22 24.57
N THR A 162 17.61 -3.07 24.14
CA THR A 162 18.19 -2.23 23.09
C THR A 162 18.22 -0.77 23.53
N PRO A 163 18.91 0.12 22.80
CA PRO A 163 18.80 1.55 23.04
C PRO A 163 17.35 2.08 23.02
N LEU A 164 16.47 1.49 22.20
CA LEU A 164 15.05 1.83 22.13
C LEU A 164 14.28 1.39 23.38
N THR A 165 14.61 0.23 23.97
CA THR A 165 13.92 -0.30 25.15
C THR A 165 14.50 0.15 26.48
N GLY A 166 15.70 0.74 26.46
CA GLY A 166 16.44 1.16 27.65
C GLY A 166 16.82 -0.05 28.51
N THR A 167 16.39 -0.05 29.78
CA THR A 167 16.67 -1.15 30.73
C THR A 167 15.64 -2.28 30.67
N ARG A 168 14.58 -2.15 29.86
CA ARG A 168 13.54 -3.16 29.75
C ARG A 168 13.90 -4.20 28.69
N SER A 169 13.43 -5.43 28.89
CA SER A 169 13.43 -6.44 27.83
C SER A 169 12.59 -5.96 26.64
N ARG A 170 12.88 -6.44 25.43
CA ARG A 170 12.05 -6.18 24.24
C ARG A 170 10.59 -6.58 24.49
N LYS A 171 10.37 -7.70 25.19
CA LYS A 171 9.03 -8.19 25.54
C LYS A 171 8.27 -7.21 26.45
N ASP A 172 8.86 -6.80 27.58
CA ASP A 172 8.19 -5.89 28.53
C ASP A 172 7.90 -4.52 27.89
N TRP A 173 8.81 -4.06 27.04
CA TRP A 173 8.61 -2.84 26.26
C TRP A 173 7.44 -3.01 25.27
N LEU A 174 7.38 -4.12 24.52
CA LEU A 174 6.30 -4.39 23.57
C LEU A 174 4.95 -4.46 24.29
N ILE A 175 4.87 -5.18 25.42
CA ILE A 175 3.63 -5.25 26.24
C ILE A 175 3.17 -3.87 26.68
N THR A 176 4.10 -2.99 27.03
CA THR A 176 3.78 -1.59 27.34
C THR A 176 3.23 -0.86 26.12
N LYS A 177 3.82 -1.06 24.94
CA LYS A 177 3.34 -0.46 23.70
C LYS A 177 2.00 -1.00 23.23
N LEU A 178 1.71 -2.30 23.40
CA LEU A 178 0.38 -2.86 23.10
C LEU A 178 -0.72 -2.21 23.95
N ARG A 179 -0.40 -1.82 25.20
CA ARG A 179 -1.30 -1.00 26.03
C ARG A 179 -1.50 0.41 25.46
N ASP A 180 -0.42 1.04 25.00
CA ASP A 180 -0.48 2.38 24.41
C ASP A 180 -1.23 2.38 23.07
N VAL A 181 -1.08 1.33 22.25
CA VAL A 181 -1.90 1.05 21.07
C VAL A 181 -3.36 1.02 21.51
N LEU A 182 -3.78 0.06 22.34
CA LEU A 182 -5.20 -0.08 22.70
C LEU A 182 -5.83 1.22 23.24
N ARG A 183 -5.08 2.00 24.01
CA ARG A 183 -5.50 3.32 24.50
C ARG A 183 -5.65 4.33 23.36
N ALA A 184 -4.66 4.47 22.49
CA ALA A 184 -4.71 5.39 21.37
C ALA A 184 -5.85 5.05 20.39
N GLU A 185 -6.19 3.76 20.22
CA GLU A 185 -7.33 3.34 19.40
C GLU A 185 -8.63 3.82 20.02
N CYS A 186 -8.78 3.59 21.32
CA CYS A 186 -9.96 3.98 22.07
C CYS A 186 -10.18 5.49 22.01
N GLU A 187 -9.11 6.29 22.15
CA GLU A 187 -9.15 7.74 21.98
C GLU A 187 -9.64 8.15 20.58
N MET A 188 -9.13 7.52 19.52
CA MET A 188 -9.58 7.78 18.13
C MET A 188 -11.06 7.41 17.93
N LEU A 189 -11.47 6.22 18.37
CA LEU A 189 -12.85 5.76 18.17
C LEU A 189 -13.86 6.53 19.04
N ASN A 190 -13.44 7.03 20.20
CA ASN A 190 -14.22 7.97 20.99
C ASN A 190 -14.39 9.31 20.27
N PHE A 191 -13.31 9.85 19.68
CA PHE A 191 -13.36 11.07 18.86
C PHE A 191 -14.31 10.90 17.65
N ASP A 192 -14.24 9.76 16.97
CA ASP A 192 -15.14 9.43 15.85
C ASP A 192 -16.57 9.09 16.30
N ASN A 193 -16.81 8.99 17.62
CA ASN A 193 -18.02 8.50 18.23
C ASN A 193 -18.43 7.09 17.74
N THR A 194 -17.47 6.28 17.27
CA THR A 194 -17.73 4.91 16.78
C THR A 194 -17.77 3.89 17.92
N LEU A 195 -17.27 4.26 19.11
CA LEU A 195 -17.57 3.61 20.39
C LEU A 195 -18.50 4.49 21.24
N THR A 196 -19.35 3.85 22.05
CA THR A 196 -20.19 4.56 23.03
C THR A 196 -19.38 4.93 24.28
N PRO A 197 -19.81 5.94 25.08
CA PRO A 197 -19.12 6.30 26.31
C PRO A 197 -18.95 5.13 27.31
N GLU A 198 -19.94 4.24 27.39
CA GLU A 198 -19.85 3.04 28.24
C GLU A 198 -18.77 2.07 27.73
N GLN A 199 -18.67 1.88 26.42
CA GLN A 199 -17.65 1.02 25.80
C GLN A 199 -16.24 1.58 25.99
N VAL A 200 -16.08 2.91 25.88
CA VAL A 200 -14.82 3.61 26.18
C VAL A 200 -14.41 3.36 27.63
N GLN A 201 -15.36 3.48 28.57
CA GLN A 201 -15.11 3.20 29.98
C GLN A 201 -14.64 1.76 30.24
N VAL A 202 -15.19 0.77 29.53
CA VAL A 202 -14.73 -0.63 29.62
C VAL A 202 -13.26 -0.74 29.23
N VAL A 203 -12.88 -0.17 28.07
CA VAL A 203 -11.50 -0.22 27.59
C VAL A 203 -10.55 0.50 28.55
N ASP A 204 -10.91 1.68 29.04
CA ASP A 204 -10.12 2.44 30.01
C ASP A 204 -9.87 1.67 31.32
N LEU A 205 -10.90 0.99 31.84
CA LEU A 205 -10.77 0.16 33.03
C LEU A 205 -9.86 -1.04 32.78
N ILE A 206 -9.95 -1.70 31.63
CA ILE A 206 -9.05 -2.83 31.29
C ILE A 206 -7.60 -2.36 31.09
N VAL A 207 -7.39 -1.22 30.45
CA VAL A 207 -6.06 -0.62 30.29
C VAL A 207 -5.44 -0.29 31.66
N ARG A 208 -6.25 0.19 32.61
CA ARG A 208 -5.82 0.53 33.98
C ARG A 208 -5.65 -0.69 34.89
N TYR A 209 -6.50 -1.70 34.74
CA TYR A 209 -6.52 -2.93 35.53
C TYR A 209 -6.42 -4.15 34.59
N PRO A 210 -5.22 -4.43 34.06
CA PRO A 210 -5.06 -5.35 32.94
C PRO A 210 -5.16 -6.83 33.31
N SER A 211 -4.98 -7.20 34.58
CA SER A 211 -5.11 -8.58 35.05
C SER A 211 -6.34 -8.77 35.94
N LEU A 212 -6.82 -10.01 36.04
CA LEU A 212 -7.93 -10.38 36.93
C LEU A 212 -7.65 -9.98 38.38
N SER A 213 -6.42 -10.19 38.86
CA SER A 213 -6.00 -9.81 40.21
C SER A 213 -6.11 -8.31 40.46
N THR A 214 -5.76 -7.46 39.49
CA THR A 214 -5.90 -6.01 39.61
C THR A 214 -7.37 -5.56 39.54
N ARG A 215 -8.20 -6.24 38.73
CA ARG A 215 -9.65 -5.96 38.62
C ARG A 215 -10.44 -6.37 39.86
N ALA A 216 -9.92 -7.27 40.69
CA ALA A 216 -10.55 -7.65 41.95
C ALA A 216 -10.76 -6.47 42.92
N ALA A 217 -10.02 -5.37 42.75
CA ALA A 217 -10.19 -4.13 43.51
C ALA A 217 -11.49 -3.36 43.15
N LEU A 218 -12.14 -3.69 42.03
CA LEU A 218 -13.37 -3.05 41.56
C LEU A 218 -14.60 -3.74 42.17
N ALA A 219 -15.68 -2.97 42.33
CA ALA A 219 -16.96 -3.46 42.84
C ALA A 219 -17.54 -4.54 41.90
N ALA A 220 -18.12 -5.60 42.47
CA ALA A 220 -18.56 -6.77 41.70
C ALA A 220 -19.52 -6.42 40.54
N TYR A 221 -20.47 -5.52 40.77
CA TYR A 221 -21.47 -5.12 39.78
C TYR A 221 -20.88 -4.43 38.53
N SER A 222 -19.77 -3.70 38.68
CA SER A 222 -19.12 -2.93 37.61
C SER A 222 -17.70 -3.42 37.33
N ARG A 223 -17.39 -4.67 37.72
CA ARG A 223 -16.09 -5.27 37.49
C ARG A 223 -16.05 -5.80 36.06
N PRO A 224 -15.22 -5.22 35.18
CA PRO A 224 -15.08 -5.73 33.83
C PRO A 224 -14.32 -7.05 33.83
N ALA A 225 -14.52 -7.85 32.79
CA ALA A 225 -13.77 -9.07 32.54
C ALA A 225 -13.24 -9.08 31.11
N VAL A 226 -12.25 -9.94 30.85
CA VAL A 226 -11.66 -10.11 29.51
C VAL A 226 -11.65 -11.59 29.20
N TYR A 227 -12.12 -11.95 28.01
CA TYR A 227 -12.22 -13.32 27.57
C TYR A 227 -11.56 -13.52 26.21
N ALA A 228 -10.82 -14.61 26.05
CA ALA A 228 -10.39 -15.10 24.75
C ALA A 228 -11.60 -15.65 23.97
N VAL A 229 -11.58 -15.47 22.65
CA VAL A 229 -12.63 -15.99 21.76
C VAL A 229 -12.24 -17.36 21.25
N ALA A 230 -13.12 -18.34 21.39
CA ALA A 230 -12.86 -19.70 20.93
C ALA A 230 -14.10 -20.36 20.32
N LEU A 231 -13.87 -21.23 19.33
CA LEU A 231 -14.86 -22.15 18.80
C LEU A 231 -14.89 -23.42 19.62
N LYS A 232 -16.10 -23.84 19.96
CA LYS A 232 -16.31 -25.13 20.61
C LYS A 232 -15.92 -26.25 19.65
N GLY A 233 -15.09 -27.17 20.14
CA GLY A 233 -14.71 -28.34 19.34
C GLY A 233 -15.92 -29.24 19.06
N GLN A 234 -15.92 -29.92 17.91
CA GLN A 234 -16.84 -31.05 17.68
C GLN A 234 -16.56 -32.15 18.73
N SER A 235 -17.58 -32.92 19.10
CA SER A 235 -17.54 -33.94 20.18
C SER A 235 -16.18 -34.64 20.33
N GLY A 236 -15.44 -34.31 21.40
CA GLY A 236 -14.16 -34.92 21.76
C GLY A 236 -12.89 -34.18 21.30
N LEU A 237 -13.01 -33.16 20.44
CA LEU A 237 -11.88 -32.34 20.00
C LEU A 237 -11.70 -31.11 20.89
N ALA A 238 -10.44 -30.68 21.06
CA ALA A 238 -10.10 -29.49 21.82
C ALA A 238 -10.71 -28.22 21.19
N PRO A 239 -11.03 -27.17 21.95
CA PRO A 239 -11.44 -25.88 21.38
C PRO A 239 -10.42 -25.30 20.39
N VAL A 240 -10.90 -24.48 19.47
CA VAL A 240 -10.03 -23.67 18.59
C VAL A 240 -10.06 -22.22 19.05
N TYR A 241 -8.92 -21.70 19.46
CA TYR A 241 -8.78 -20.32 19.93
C TYR A 241 -8.36 -19.39 18.79
N PHE A 242 -8.91 -18.17 18.76
CA PHE A 242 -8.48 -17.12 17.85
C PHE A 242 -7.37 -16.29 18.49
N ALA A 243 -6.12 -16.52 18.11
CA ALA A 243 -4.95 -15.88 18.67
C ALA A 243 -5.01 -14.35 18.48
N GLY A 244 -4.90 -13.61 19.59
CA GLY A 244 -4.92 -12.14 19.60
C GLY A 244 -6.33 -11.53 19.58
N ALA A 245 -7.39 -12.33 19.41
CA ALA A 245 -8.76 -11.86 19.57
C ALA A 245 -9.24 -12.02 21.02
N PHE A 246 -9.77 -10.94 21.59
CA PHE A 246 -10.33 -10.96 22.94
C PHE A 246 -11.52 -10.01 23.07
N VAL A 247 -12.40 -10.31 24.02
CA VAL A 247 -13.60 -9.54 24.33
C VAL A 247 -13.46 -8.95 25.71
N MET A 248 -13.66 -7.64 25.81
CA MET A 248 -13.76 -6.91 27.07
C MET A 248 -15.23 -6.66 27.38
N THR A 249 -15.65 -6.94 28.61
CA THR A 249 -17.05 -6.83 29.02
C THR A 249 -17.20 -5.82 30.15
N ALA A 250 -18.32 -5.10 30.20
CA ALA A 250 -18.61 -4.15 31.28
C ALA A 250 -18.80 -4.82 32.64
N ARG A 251 -19.25 -6.08 32.64
CA ARG A 251 -19.46 -6.91 33.83
C ARG A 251 -18.84 -8.29 33.65
N ASP A 252 -18.48 -8.91 34.75
CA ASP A 252 -18.04 -10.29 34.80
C ASP A 252 -19.19 -11.21 34.38
N GLY A 253 -19.06 -11.89 33.25
CA GLY A 253 -20.12 -12.75 32.71
C GLY A 253 -20.38 -14.00 33.54
N SER A 254 -19.52 -14.33 34.51
CA SER A 254 -19.77 -15.41 35.47
C SER A 254 -20.53 -14.95 36.72
N GLY A 255 -20.81 -13.64 36.84
CA GLY A 255 -21.58 -13.09 37.94
C GLY A 255 -23.07 -13.38 37.81
N VAL A 256 -23.73 -13.56 38.95
CA VAL A 256 -25.16 -13.84 39.05
C VAL A 256 -25.82 -12.82 39.98
N GLU A 257 -27.01 -12.36 39.60
CA GLU A 257 -27.88 -11.63 40.52
C GLU A 257 -28.60 -12.65 41.41
N ASP A 258 -28.55 -12.43 42.72
CA ASP A 258 -29.35 -13.22 43.65
C ASP A 258 -30.84 -12.82 43.58
N GLN A 259 -31.68 -13.54 44.32
CA GLN A 259 -33.12 -13.29 44.40
C GLN A 259 -33.51 -11.91 44.96
N PHE A 260 -32.55 -11.15 45.51
CA PHE A 260 -32.72 -9.80 46.03
C PHE A 260 -32.09 -8.74 45.11
N GLY A 261 -31.58 -9.13 43.94
CA GLY A 261 -30.95 -8.25 42.96
C GLY A 261 -29.49 -7.89 43.27
N ALA A 262 -28.85 -8.53 44.23
CA ALA A 262 -27.43 -8.31 44.53
C ALA A 262 -26.55 -9.11 43.55
N PHE A 263 -25.68 -8.41 42.83
CA PHE A 263 -24.76 -9.05 41.89
C PHE A 263 -23.53 -9.59 42.62
N THR A 264 -23.31 -10.90 42.49
CA THR A 264 -22.21 -11.60 43.15
C THR A 264 -21.39 -12.38 42.13
N ILE A 265 -20.08 -12.44 42.36
CA ILE A 265 -19.13 -13.21 41.54
C ILE A 265 -18.59 -14.32 42.44
N ALA A 266 -18.84 -15.57 42.06
CA ALA A 266 -18.36 -16.72 42.80
C ALA A 266 -16.81 -16.81 42.74
N PRO A 267 -16.16 -17.47 43.72
CA PRO A 267 -14.74 -17.79 43.64
C PRO A 267 -14.42 -18.53 42.34
N LYS A 268 -13.45 -18.03 41.59
CA LYS A 268 -13.13 -18.54 40.25
C LYS A 268 -12.28 -19.79 40.32
N GLY A 269 -12.68 -20.83 39.60
CA GLY A 269 -11.92 -22.08 39.42
C GLY A 269 -10.70 -21.92 38.50
N PRO A 270 -10.03 -23.03 38.10
CA PRO A 270 -8.84 -23.00 37.24
C PRO A 270 -9.13 -22.48 35.82
N SER A 271 -10.33 -22.72 35.29
CA SER A 271 -10.86 -22.10 34.06
C SER A 271 -12.26 -21.55 34.34
N VAL A 272 -12.61 -20.46 33.67
CA VAL A 272 -13.96 -19.87 33.68
C VAL A 272 -14.35 -19.66 32.24
N GLU A 273 -15.40 -20.35 31.82
CA GLU A 273 -15.93 -20.29 30.47
C GLU A 273 -17.37 -19.80 30.56
N ILE A 274 -17.72 -18.86 29.68
CA ILE A 274 -19.09 -18.36 29.54
C ILE A 274 -19.53 -18.50 28.09
N ASP A 275 -20.83 -18.64 27.90
CA ASP A 275 -21.44 -18.59 26.56
C ASP A 275 -21.90 -17.17 26.21
N TYR A 276 -22.43 -17.02 25.00
CA TYR A 276 -22.95 -15.74 24.52
C TYR A 276 -24.25 -15.28 25.21
N GLN A 277 -24.87 -16.11 26.06
CA GLN A 277 -26.07 -15.77 26.83
C GLN A 277 -25.76 -15.10 28.17
N ALA A 278 -24.51 -15.14 28.62
CA ALA A 278 -24.07 -14.51 29.85
C ALA A 278 -24.37 -13.00 29.89
N ASN A 279 -24.81 -12.51 31.06
CA ASN A 279 -25.14 -11.10 31.27
C ASN A 279 -23.88 -10.26 31.57
N ALA A 280 -23.09 -10.00 30.53
CA ALA A 280 -21.81 -9.28 30.66
C ALA A 280 -21.91 -7.76 30.42
N GLY A 281 -23.12 -7.22 30.19
CA GLY A 281 -23.34 -5.81 29.82
C GLY A 281 -22.85 -5.48 28.40
N VAL A 282 -22.47 -4.23 28.15
CA VAL A 282 -21.84 -3.84 26.89
C VAL A 282 -20.51 -4.54 26.71
N VAL A 283 -20.15 -4.84 25.46
CA VAL A 283 -18.94 -5.60 25.14
C VAL A 283 -18.14 -4.92 24.04
N VAL A 284 -16.83 -5.08 24.09
CA VAL A 284 -15.90 -4.56 23.09
C VAL A 284 -15.01 -5.70 22.64
N LEU A 285 -15.12 -6.09 21.37
CA LEU A 285 -14.24 -7.04 20.71
C LEU A 285 -12.98 -6.32 20.25
N TYR A 286 -11.83 -6.91 20.47
CA TYR A 286 -10.59 -6.56 19.79
C TYR A 286 -10.19 -7.68 18.83
N THR A 287 -9.83 -7.34 17.60
CA THR A 287 -9.09 -8.23 16.69
C THR A 287 -7.91 -7.48 16.06
N PRO A 288 -6.78 -8.13 15.75
CA PRO A 288 -5.63 -7.46 15.13
C PRO A 288 -5.95 -6.76 13.80
N SER A 289 -6.82 -7.36 12.98
CA SER A 289 -7.24 -6.84 11.68
C SER A 289 -8.33 -5.77 11.78
N GLY A 290 -9.24 -5.93 12.74
CA GLY A 290 -10.46 -5.13 12.85
C GLY A 290 -10.40 -4.04 13.93
N GLY A 291 -9.39 -4.07 14.81
CA GLY A 291 -9.30 -3.19 15.97
C GLY A 291 -10.43 -3.37 16.97
N LEU A 292 -10.72 -2.34 17.76
CA LEU A 292 -11.78 -2.28 18.75
C LEU A 292 -13.17 -2.09 18.11
N GLN A 293 -14.11 -2.96 18.45
CA GLN A 293 -15.49 -2.88 18.00
C GLN A 293 -16.47 -3.08 19.16
N GLY A 294 -17.36 -2.11 19.35
CA GLY A 294 -18.36 -2.11 20.41
C GLY A 294 -19.66 -2.81 20.02
N PHE A 295 -20.25 -3.53 20.97
CA PHE A 295 -21.55 -4.18 20.88
C PHE A 295 -22.36 -3.95 22.17
N SER A 296 -23.69 -4.08 22.08
CA SER A 296 -24.57 -3.90 23.24
C SER A 296 -24.57 -5.11 24.19
N SER A 297 -24.24 -6.30 23.71
CA SER A 297 -24.15 -7.53 24.50
C SER A 297 -23.37 -8.65 23.78
N LEU A 298 -23.05 -9.74 24.50
CA LEU A 298 -22.44 -10.93 23.92
C LEU A 298 -23.32 -11.59 22.84
N GLN A 299 -24.65 -11.52 22.96
CA GLN A 299 -25.58 -12.02 21.94
C GLN A 299 -25.45 -11.24 20.63
N THR A 300 -25.31 -9.90 20.70
CA THR A 300 -25.13 -9.09 19.50
C THR A 300 -23.76 -9.29 18.85
N LEU A 301 -22.73 -9.57 19.65
CA LEU A 301 -21.41 -9.98 19.15
C LEU A 301 -21.49 -11.33 18.43
N GLN A 302 -22.14 -12.33 19.03
CA GLN A 302 -22.36 -13.65 18.45
C GLN A 302 -23.07 -13.56 17.09
N ALA A 303 -24.17 -12.80 17.02
CA ALA A 303 -24.93 -12.61 15.79
C ALA A 303 -24.10 -11.96 14.67
N GLU A 304 -23.22 -11.02 15.00
CA GLU A 304 -22.32 -10.39 14.02
C GLU A 304 -21.23 -11.36 13.54
N LEU A 305 -20.63 -12.15 14.43
CA LEU A 305 -19.62 -13.13 14.04
C LEU A 305 -20.23 -14.26 13.19
N GLU A 306 -21.44 -14.71 13.51
CA GLU A 306 -22.20 -15.63 12.66
C GLU A 306 -22.57 -15.03 11.30
N ARG A 307 -22.87 -13.73 11.23
CA ARG A 307 -23.12 -13.04 9.96
C ARG A 307 -21.86 -13.01 9.11
N ARG A 308 -20.70 -12.70 9.70
CA ARG A 308 -19.40 -12.72 9.01
C ARG A 308 -19.04 -14.12 8.54
N TRP A 309 -19.23 -15.13 9.37
CA TRP A 309 -18.99 -16.54 9.00
C TRP A 309 -19.75 -16.95 7.72
N ARG A 310 -21.01 -16.50 7.57
CA ARG A 310 -21.83 -16.79 6.37
C ARG A 310 -21.39 -16.01 5.12
N ALA A 311 -20.58 -14.96 5.27
CA ALA A 311 -20.04 -14.16 4.18
C ALA A 311 -18.53 -14.42 4.07
N VAL A 312 -18.14 -15.38 3.22
CA VAL A 312 -16.76 -15.92 3.11
C VAL A 312 -15.67 -14.85 3.19
N THR A 313 -15.81 -13.74 2.47
CA THR A 313 -14.82 -12.65 2.43
C THR A 313 -14.73 -11.81 3.71
N GLU A 314 -15.72 -11.88 4.61
CA GLU A 314 -15.76 -11.12 5.86
C GLU A 314 -15.22 -11.91 7.08
N PHE A 315 -15.07 -13.23 6.96
CA PHE A 315 -14.52 -14.09 8.03
C PHE A 315 -13.03 -14.42 7.87
N GLU A 316 -12.44 -14.17 6.70
CA GLU A 316 -11.04 -14.49 6.39
C GLU A 316 -10.07 -13.96 7.45
N SER A 317 -10.25 -12.72 7.89
CA SER A 317 -9.39 -12.11 8.92
C SER A 317 -9.46 -12.78 10.31
N MET A 318 -10.50 -13.56 10.60
CA MET A 318 -10.56 -14.39 11.81
C MET A 318 -9.81 -15.71 11.61
N LEU A 319 -9.77 -16.24 10.38
CA LEU A 319 -9.02 -17.46 10.04
C LEU A 319 -7.51 -17.25 10.16
N GLU A 320 -7.01 -16.05 9.87
CA GLU A 320 -5.61 -15.68 10.09
C GLU A 320 -5.18 -15.81 11.57
N LEU A 321 -6.13 -15.74 12.49
CA LEU A 321 -5.89 -15.88 13.93
C LEU A 321 -5.86 -17.35 14.39
N THR A 322 -6.03 -18.30 13.47
CA THR A 322 -6.08 -19.73 13.77
C THR A 322 -4.76 -20.40 13.37
N SER A 323 -4.39 -21.50 14.04
CA SER A 323 -3.17 -22.22 13.68
C SER A 323 -3.38 -23.01 12.38
N SER A 324 -2.30 -23.27 11.63
CA SER A 324 -2.36 -24.11 10.42
C SER A 324 -2.90 -25.51 10.71
N ALA A 325 -2.72 -26.01 11.94
CA ALA A 325 -3.25 -27.29 12.38
C ALA A 325 -4.77 -27.26 12.66
N ASP A 326 -5.31 -26.10 13.06
CA ASP A 326 -6.73 -25.94 13.37
C ASP A 326 -7.56 -25.47 12.18
N LEU A 327 -6.96 -24.85 11.17
CA LEU A 327 -7.64 -24.35 9.98
C LEU A 327 -8.48 -25.43 9.27
N PRO A 328 -8.00 -26.67 9.03
CA PRO A 328 -8.81 -27.73 8.44
C PRO A 328 -10.04 -28.10 9.28
N ARG A 329 -9.93 -27.98 10.61
CA ARG A 329 -11.03 -28.28 11.55
C ARG A 329 -12.14 -27.24 11.44
N ILE A 330 -11.77 -25.98 11.19
CA ILE A 330 -12.71 -24.89 10.94
C ILE A 330 -13.35 -25.03 9.56
N MET A 331 -12.57 -25.31 8.51
CA MET A 331 -13.10 -25.55 7.16
C MET A 331 -14.07 -26.73 7.11
N ALA A 332 -13.84 -27.78 7.92
CA ALA A 332 -14.75 -28.91 8.03
C ALA A 332 -16.13 -28.53 8.62
N LEU A 333 -16.22 -27.44 9.41
CA LEU A 333 -17.50 -26.95 9.95
C LEU A 333 -18.38 -26.35 8.85
N GLU A 334 -17.81 -25.76 7.79
CA GLU A 334 -18.55 -25.10 6.70
C GLU A 334 -19.45 -26.07 5.91
N ASN A 335 -19.03 -27.34 5.77
CA ASN A 335 -19.68 -28.32 4.89
C ASN A 335 -21.00 -28.92 5.44
N GLY A 336 -21.50 -28.45 6.58
CA GLY A 336 -22.71 -28.98 7.22
C GLY A 336 -23.98 -28.16 6.92
N PRO A 337 -25.11 -28.77 6.52
CA PRO A 337 -26.37 -28.05 6.26
C PRO A 337 -27.01 -27.38 7.50
N GLN A 338 -26.43 -27.57 8.70
CA GLN A 338 -26.81 -26.93 9.97
C GLN A 338 -25.60 -26.36 10.73
N ALA A 339 -24.52 -25.98 10.04
CA ALA A 339 -23.32 -25.46 10.68
C ALA A 339 -23.60 -24.18 11.50
N THR A 340 -23.55 -24.29 12.82
CA THR A 340 -23.65 -23.16 13.76
C THR A 340 -22.28 -22.85 14.33
N LEU A 341 -21.92 -21.58 14.34
CA LEU A 341 -20.68 -21.09 14.94
C LEU A 341 -20.84 -21.03 16.47
N GLU A 342 -20.71 -22.15 17.17
CA GLU A 342 -20.77 -22.15 18.65
C GLU A 342 -19.50 -21.55 19.25
N LEU A 343 -19.53 -20.24 19.51
CA LEU A 343 -18.47 -19.55 20.25
C LEU A 343 -18.67 -19.68 21.75
N PHE A 344 -17.56 -19.78 22.47
CA PHE A 344 -17.52 -19.59 23.90
C PHE A 344 -16.34 -18.67 24.26
N PHE A 345 -16.40 -18.13 25.47
CA PHE A 345 -15.50 -17.09 25.94
C PHE A 345 -14.76 -17.58 27.18
N SER A 346 -13.45 -17.75 27.05
CA SER A 346 -12.58 -18.27 28.12
C SER A 346 -11.86 -17.14 28.82
N GLU A 347 -12.00 -17.01 30.14
CA GLU A 347 -11.52 -15.83 30.87
C GLU A 347 -9.98 -15.73 30.90
N ILE A 348 -9.46 -14.56 30.53
CA ILE A 348 -8.04 -14.23 30.59
C ILE A 348 -7.70 -13.72 32.00
N LYS A 349 -6.93 -14.53 32.72
CA LYS A 349 -6.55 -14.25 34.12
C LYS A 349 -5.33 -13.35 34.26
N GLU A 350 -4.34 -13.58 33.40
CA GLU A 350 -3.11 -12.80 33.35
C GLU A 350 -3.35 -11.38 32.81
N SER A 351 -2.30 -10.58 32.65
CA SER A 351 -2.44 -9.30 31.96
C SER A 351 -2.93 -9.55 30.53
N VAL A 352 -3.98 -8.85 30.09
CA VAL A 352 -4.48 -8.97 28.70
C VAL A 352 -3.37 -8.75 27.66
N PHE A 353 -2.41 -7.86 27.94
CA PHE A 353 -1.29 -7.56 27.02
C PHE A 353 -0.21 -8.65 27.03
N GLU A 354 0.02 -9.29 28.18
CA GLU A 354 0.88 -10.48 28.27
C GLU A 354 0.25 -11.65 27.51
N HIS A 355 -1.06 -11.86 27.72
CA HIS A 355 -1.83 -12.87 27.02
C HIS A 355 -1.78 -12.66 25.51
N TRP A 356 -1.98 -11.42 25.06
CA TRP A 356 -1.95 -11.06 23.64
C TRP A 356 -0.61 -11.42 22.98
N PHE A 357 0.52 -11.06 23.60
CA PHE A 357 1.84 -11.51 23.12
C PHE A 357 1.95 -13.03 23.09
N LYS A 358 1.57 -13.69 24.20
CA LYS A 358 1.73 -15.12 24.39
C LYS A 358 0.96 -15.94 23.35
N VAL A 359 -0.30 -15.63 23.08
CA VAL A 359 -1.11 -16.39 22.12
C VAL A 359 -0.60 -16.26 20.68
N HIS A 360 -0.06 -15.09 20.30
CA HIS A 360 0.59 -14.95 19.00
C HIS A 360 1.88 -15.75 18.90
N ASP A 361 2.69 -15.80 19.97
CA ASP A 361 3.89 -16.64 19.98
C ASP A 361 3.56 -18.13 19.99
N GLU A 362 2.52 -18.56 20.73
CA GLU A 362 2.04 -19.94 20.73
C GLU A 362 1.54 -20.36 19.34
N GLN A 363 0.70 -19.54 18.68
CA GLN A 363 0.23 -19.79 17.32
C GLN A 363 1.42 -19.87 16.34
N ARG A 364 2.39 -18.96 16.45
CA ARG A 364 3.61 -18.96 15.63
C ARG A 364 4.39 -20.27 15.78
N GLN A 365 4.59 -20.73 17.02
CA GLN A 365 5.28 -21.98 17.31
C GLN A 365 4.53 -23.20 16.76
N GLN A 366 3.20 -23.22 16.85
CA GLN A 366 2.36 -24.29 16.27
C GLN A 366 2.48 -24.32 14.74
N ASN A 367 2.42 -23.15 14.09
CA ASN A 367 2.57 -23.05 12.63
C ASN A 367 3.98 -23.49 12.19
N LEU A 368 5.02 -23.14 12.96
CA LEU A 368 6.39 -23.57 12.66
C LEU A 368 6.53 -25.09 12.76
N ILE A 369 5.94 -25.70 13.80
CA ILE A 369 5.92 -27.16 13.95
C ILE A 369 5.18 -27.81 12.77
N HIS A 370 4.04 -27.24 12.38
CA HIS A 370 3.25 -27.75 11.26
C HIS A 370 3.99 -27.69 9.93
N ILE A 371 4.64 -26.56 9.61
CA ILE A 371 5.44 -26.40 8.38
C ILE A 371 6.58 -27.41 8.37
N LEU A 372 7.34 -27.51 9.46
CA LEU A 372 8.46 -28.43 9.54
C LEU A 372 8.03 -29.91 9.47
N SER A 373 6.84 -30.27 9.98
CA SER A 373 6.33 -31.63 9.88
C SER A 373 5.81 -32.00 8.48
N HIS A 374 5.43 -31.01 7.68
CA HIS A 374 4.93 -31.18 6.32
C HIS A 374 5.91 -30.69 5.24
N ALA A 375 7.17 -30.43 5.62
CA ALA A 375 8.19 -29.91 4.71
C ALA A 375 8.37 -30.77 3.44
N ALA A 376 8.21 -32.09 3.55
CA ALA A 376 8.37 -33.04 2.45
C ALA A 376 7.32 -32.91 1.32
N THR A 377 6.18 -32.25 1.58
CA THR A 377 5.12 -32.07 0.57
C THR A 377 5.14 -30.71 -0.11
N ALA A 378 5.90 -29.75 0.41
CA ALA A 378 6.01 -28.40 -0.13
C ALA A 378 7.11 -28.30 -1.19
N ASN A 379 6.98 -27.38 -2.14
CA ASN A 379 8.12 -27.05 -3.00
C ASN A 379 9.17 -26.23 -2.22
N GLY A 380 10.43 -26.17 -2.70
CA GLY A 380 11.53 -25.54 -1.95
C GLY A 380 11.31 -24.04 -1.70
N ALA A 381 10.85 -23.30 -2.71
CA ALA A 381 10.60 -21.86 -2.61
C ALA A 381 9.36 -21.54 -1.74
N GLU A 382 8.32 -22.36 -1.81
CA GLU A 382 7.15 -22.30 -0.93
C GLU A 382 7.56 -22.53 0.53
N LEU A 383 8.33 -23.58 0.81
CA LEU A 383 8.80 -23.88 2.16
C LEU A 383 9.65 -22.74 2.74
N GLU A 384 10.55 -22.16 1.95
CA GLU A 384 11.34 -21.01 2.38
C GLU A 384 10.45 -19.79 2.69
N GLY A 385 9.49 -19.50 1.81
CA GLY A 385 8.52 -18.41 1.99
C GLY A 385 7.64 -18.60 3.23
N GLU A 386 7.12 -19.82 3.47
CA GLU A 386 6.32 -20.17 4.63
C GLU A 386 7.13 -20.06 5.94
N LEU A 387 8.38 -20.53 5.94
CA LEU A 387 9.28 -20.40 7.09
C LEU A 387 9.60 -18.92 7.36
N ALA A 388 9.92 -18.14 6.33
CA ALA A 388 10.18 -16.71 6.47
C ALA A 388 8.95 -15.99 7.06
N HIS A 389 7.76 -16.27 6.54
CA HIS A 389 6.52 -15.69 7.02
C HIS A 389 6.21 -16.09 8.47
N VAL A 390 6.33 -17.37 8.84
CA VAL A 390 6.02 -17.81 10.21
C VAL A 390 7.05 -17.34 11.22
N ILE A 391 8.32 -17.19 10.86
CA ILE A 391 9.35 -16.69 11.77
C ILE A 391 9.11 -15.19 12.08
N ASP A 392 8.60 -14.43 11.11
CA ASP A 392 8.34 -12.99 11.22
C ASP A 392 7.23 -12.65 12.25
N TYR A 393 7.52 -11.69 13.13
CA TYR A 393 6.58 -11.08 14.06
C TYR A 393 5.99 -9.76 13.55
N ALA A 394 6.60 -9.13 12.53
CA ALA A 394 6.23 -7.78 12.09
C ALA A 394 4.76 -7.71 11.70
N HIS A 395 4.29 -8.66 10.87
CA HIS A 395 2.88 -8.73 10.46
C HIS A 395 1.91 -8.98 11.63
N ARG A 396 2.33 -9.70 12.69
CA ARG A 396 1.48 -10.05 13.85
C ARG A 396 1.17 -8.86 14.76
N PHE A 397 2.08 -7.90 14.81
CA PHE A 397 1.97 -6.71 15.67
C PHE A 397 1.83 -5.40 14.88
N ARG A 398 1.67 -5.48 13.55
CA ARG A 398 1.42 -4.32 12.69
C ARG A 398 0.01 -3.79 12.89
N GLN A 399 -0.12 -2.48 13.05
CA GLN A 399 -1.41 -1.82 13.35
C GLN A 399 -2.11 -1.21 12.12
N ALA A 400 -1.57 -1.42 10.92
CA ALA A 400 -2.11 -0.88 9.67
C ALA A 400 -3.55 -1.35 9.39
N SER A 401 -3.82 -2.65 9.56
CA SER A 401 -5.16 -3.21 9.32
C SER A 401 -6.22 -2.65 10.28
N ALA A 402 -5.90 -2.57 11.58
CA ALA A 402 -6.76 -1.95 12.58
C ALA A 402 -7.04 -0.46 12.28
N PHE A 403 -6.03 0.28 11.79
CA PHE A 403 -6.21 1.66 11.36
C PHE A 403 -7.16 1.77 10.15
N SER A 404 -6.96 0.95 9.13
CA SER A 404 -7.88 0.88 7.97
C SER A 404 -9.31 0.52 8.39
N ALA A 405 -9.46 -0.40 9.35
CA ALA A 405 -10.76 -0.74 9.92
C ALA A 405 -11.41 0.45 10.66
N ARG A 406 -10.64 1.27 11.39
CA ARG A 406 -11.12 2.51 12.01
C ARG A 406 -11.61 3.50 10.96
N VAL A 407 -10.83 3.73 9.89
CA VAL A 407 -11.25 4.60 8.77
C VAL A 407 -12.57 4.10 8.17
N HIS A 408 -12.69 2.79 7.93
CA HIS A 408 -13.92 2.20 7.43
C HIS A 408 -15.12 2.40 8.37
N LYS A 409 -14.95 2.23 9.69
CA LYS A 409 -16.01 2.46 10.69
C LYS A 409 -16.44 3.93 10.72
N HIS A 410 -15.50 4.86 10.70
CA HIS A 410 -15.75 6.30 10.70
C HIS A 410 -16.53 6.73 9.46
N LEU A 411 -16.07 6.29 8.28
CA LEU A 411 -16.75 6.55 7.01
C LEU A 411 -18.16 5.93 7.01
N SER A 412 -18.29 4.66 7.40
CA SER A 412 -19.58 3.98 7.48
C SER A 412 -20.55 4.67 8.44
N LYS A 413 -20.06 5.17 9.58
CA LYS A 413 -20.87 5.91 10.54
C LYS A 413 -21.31 7.25 9.97
N LYS A 414 -20.39 8.05 9.43
CA LYS A 414 -20.72 9.31 8.76
C LYS A 414 -21.77 9.09 7.68
N THR A 415 -21.60 8.05 6.85
CA THR A 415 -22.56 7.65 5.82
C THR A 415 -23.92 7.32 6.40
N ARG A 416 -23.99 6.50 7.45
CA ARG A 416 -25.25 6.12 8.10
C ARG A 416 -25.96 7.32 8.73
N ASP A 417 -25.23 8.22 9.38
CA ASP A 417 -25.81 9.36 10.10
C ASP A 417 -26.53 10.35 9.17
N TRP A 418 -25.99 10.59 7.96
CA TRP A 418 -26.67 11.42 6.98
C TRP A 418 -27.75 10.64 6.22
N LEU A 419 -27.52 9.36 5.88
CA LEU A 419 -28.47 8.54 5.12
C LEU A 419 -29.74 8.20 5.93
N VAL A 420 -29.65 8.04 7.25
CA VAL A 420 -30.82 7.83 8.12
C VAL A 420 -31.70 9.07 8.21
N LYS A 421 -31.12 10.26 8.03
CA LYS A 421 -31.87 11.54 7.99
C LYS A 421 -32.53 11.78 6.62
N ALA A 422 -32.19 10.99 5.60
CA ALA A 422 -32.80 11.07 4.28
C ALA A 422 -34.27 10.65 4.30
N ASN A 423 -35.07 11.19 3.38
CA ASN A 423 -36.38 10.61 3.10
C ASN A 423 -36.24 9.22 2.43
N SER A 424 -37.32 8.44 2.40
CA SER A 424 -37.30 7.07 1.88
C SER A 424 -36.97 6.96 0.40
N GLU A 425 -37.34 7.96 -0.42
CA GLU A 425 -37.11 7.97 -1.86
C GLU A 425 -35.62 8.20 -2.18
N ASP A 426 -35.03 9.26 -1.60
CA ASP A 426 -33.63 9.59 -1.81
C ASP A 426 -32.71 8.50 -1.26
N ARG A 427 -33.09 7.86 -0.13
CA ARG A 427 -32.38 6.70 0.41
C ARG A 427 -32.37 5.52 -0.56
N ALA A 428 -33.51 5.20 -1.18
CA ALA A 428 -33.60 4.11 -2.14
C ALA A 428 -32.75 4.39 -3.38
N ARG A 429 -32.83 5.61 -3.92
CA ARG A 429 -32.02 6.03 -5.07
C ARG A 429 -30.52 6.00 -4.79
N TRP A 430 -30.10 6.43 -3.59
CA TRP A 430 -28.69 6.38 -3.23
C TRP A 430 -28.17 4.94 -3.13
N LEU A 431 -28.96 4.02 -2.56
CA LEU A 431 -28.59 2.61 -2.49
C LEU A 431 -28.44 1.99 -3.89
N GLU A 432 -29.36 2.28 -4.81
CA GLU A 432 -29.28 1.86 -6.20
C GLU A 432 -28.04 2.44 -6.91
N ALA A 433 -27.77 3.73 -6.72
CA ALA A 433 -26.59 4.38 -7.30
C ALA A 433 -25.28 3.81 -6.75
N ALA A 434 -25.23 3.50 -5.45
CA ALA A 434 -24.08 2.88 -4.80
C ALA A 434 -23.82 1.45 -5.29
N GLU A 435 -24.88 0.65 -5.49
CA GLU A 435 -24.77 -0.68 -6.10
C GLU A 435 -24.24 -0.60 -7.53
N LYS A 436 -24.79 0.31 -8.34
CA LYS A 436 -24.32 0.54 -9.70
C LYS A 436 -22.86 0.98 -9.74
N TYR A 437 -22.44 1.89 -8.86
CA TYR A 437 -21.05 2.28 -8.71
C TYR A 437 -20.16 1.08 -8.35
N LYS A 438 -20.58 0.23 -7.40
CA LYS A 438 -19.85 -1.00 -7.05
C LYS A 438 -19.65 -1.89 -8.27
N THR A 439 -20.71 -2.17 -9.03
CA THR A 439 -20.63 -3.01 -10.23
C THR A 439 -19.67 -2.40 -11.27
N GLN A 440 -19.76 -1.10 -11.54
CA GLN A 440 -18.86 -0.44 -12.48
C GLN A 440 -17.40 -0.44 -12.00
N SER A 441 -17.17 -0.32 -10.70
CA SER A 441 -15.82 -0.38 -10.14
C SER A 441 -15.20 -1.77 -10.29
N LEU A 442 -16.00 -2.84 -10.16
CA LEU A 442 -15.53 -4.20 -10.40
C LEU A 442 -15.14 -4.38 -11.88
N LEU A 443 -16.03 -4.00 -12.81
CA LEU A 443 -15.77 -4.06 -14.25
C LEU A 443 -14.54 -3.24 -14.68
N ALA A 444 -14.28 -2.10 -14.01
CA ALA A 444 -13.10 -1.29 -14.27
C ALA A 444 -11.78 -1.95 -13.82
N ASN A 445 -11.85 -2.89 -12.87
CA ASN A 445 -10.70 -3.53 -12.22
C ASN A 445 -10.47 -4.99 -12.66
N GLU A 446 -11.31 -5.57 -13.53
CA GLU A 446 -11.29 -7.01 -13.90
C GLU A 446 -9.99 -7.49 -14.56
N ASP A 447 -9.22 -6.60 -15.19
CA ASP A 447 -8.08 -7.01 -16.05
C ASP A 447 -6.70 -7.02 -15.34
N GLY A 448 -6.60 -6.61 -14.07
CA GLY A 448 -5.31 -6.57 -13.34
C GLY A 448 -4.24 -5.64 -13.95
N GLU A 449 -4.64 -4.82 -14.91
CA GLU A 449 -3.77 -3.89 -15.64
C GLU A 449 -3.40 -2.68 -14.78
N PRO A 450 -2.23 -2.06 -15.01
CA PRO A 450 -1.81 -0.88 -14.26
C PRO A 450 -2.83 0.27 -14.37
N SER A 451 -3.15 0.94 -13.27
CA SER A 451 -3.97 2.15 -13.26
C SER A 451 -3.26 3.30 -14.02
N PRO A 452 -4.00 4.32 -14.51
CA PRO A 452 -3.40 5.49 -15.15
C PRO A 452 -2.32 6.17 -14.29
N HIS A 453 -2.46 6.15 -12.97
CA HIS A 453 -1.48 6.68 -12.03
C HIS A 453 -0.21 5.82 -11.96
N GLN A 454 -0.34 4.48 -12.06
CA GLN A 454 0.80 3.57 -12.05
C GLN A 454 1.71 3.74 -13.27
N PHE A 455 1.18 4.20 -14.41
CA PHE A 455 2.00 4.62 -15.54
C PHE A 455 2.82 5.91 -15.26
N GLY A 456 2.50 6.66 -14.20
CA GLY A 456 3.31 7.80 -13.74
C GLY A 456 4.39 7.41 -12.73
N ASP A 457 4.33 6.19 -12.17
CA ASP A 457 5.20 5.80 -11.06
C ASP A 457 6.63 5.55 -11.51
N LYS A 458 7.59 6.08 -10.75
CA LYS A 458 9.03 5.89 -11.01
C LYS A 458 9.41 4.42 -11.15
N ALA A 459 8.83 3.53 -10.35
CA ALA A 459 9.09 2.09 -10.42
C ALA A 459 8.63 1.49 -11.77
N PHE A 460 7.48 1.91 -12.27
CA PHE A 460 6.98 1.47 -13.56
C PHE A 460 7.86 1.99 -14.71
N LEU A 461 8.24 3.27 -14.69
CA LEU A 461 9.14 3.85 -15.69
C LEU A 461 10.50 3.15 -15.70
N LEU A 462 11.06 2.84 -14.53
CA LEU A 462 12.32 2.11 -14.42
C LEU A 462 12.21 0.69 -14.96
N ARG A 463 11.11 -0.02 -14.67
CA ARG A 463 10.86 -1.35 -15.24
C ARG A 463 10.73 -1.30 -16.77
N TYR A 464 9.93 -0.38 -17.29
CA TYR A 464 9.78 -0.15 -18.73
C TYR A 464 11.14 0.14 -19.38
N ALA A 465 11.93 1.04 -18.79
CA ALA A 465 13.26 1.38 -19.30
C ALA A 465 14.19 0.17 -19.30
N ARG A 466 14.21 -0.60 -18.22
CA ARG A 466 15.03 -1.80 -18.08
C ARG A 466 14.70 -2.83 -19.17
N GLU A 467 13.42 -3.14 -19.35
CA GLU A 467 12.95 -4.12 -20.34
C GLU A 467 13.34 -3.71 -21.76
N HIS A 468 13.11 -2.45 -22.15
CA HIS A 468 13.45 -1.95 -23.47
C HIS A 468 14.96 -1.89 -23.72
N ILE A 469 15.76 -1.55 -22.70
CA ILE A 469 17.23 -1.59 -22.80
C ILE A 469 17.72 -3.04 -22.93
N GLN A 470 17.20 -3.96 -22.11
CA GLN A 470 17.54 -5.38 -22.20
C GLN A 470 17.21 -5.95 -23.58
N GLN A 471 16.02 -5.65 -24.09
CA GLN A 471 15.59 -6.11 -25.40
C GLN A 471 16.49 -5.57 -26.51
N HIS A 472 16.85 -4.27 -26.46
CA HIS A 472 17.76 -3.68 -27.44
C HIS A 472 19.18 -4.28 -27.34
N ILE A 473 19.71 -4.50 -26.13
CA ILE A 473 21.02 -5.13 -25.94
C ILE A 473 21.02 -6.57 -26.48
N GLN A 474 19.97 -7.33 -26.20
CA GLN A 474 19.84 -8.70 -26.66
C GLN A 474 19.73 -8.79 -28.19
N LEU A 475 18.96 -7.89 -28.81
CA LEU A 475 18.76 -7.88 -30.27
C LEU A 475 20.01 -7.42 -31.03
N GLU A 476 20.66 -6.35 -30.57
CA GLU A 476 21.73 -5.69 -31.32
C GLU A 476 23.12 -6.25 -30.98
N TYR A 477 23.32 -6.70 -29.73
CA TYR A 477 24.62 -7.17 -29.22
C TYR A 477 24.63 -8.65 -28.85
N GLY A 478 23.47 -9.32 -28.76
CA GLY A 478 23.38 -10.74 -28.40
C GLY A 478 23.75 -11.05 -26.95
N ILE A 479 23.79 -10.04 -26.07
CA ILE A 479 24.24 -10.15 -24.68
C ILE A 479 23.02 -10.12 -23.74
N HIS A 480 23.00 -11.02 -22.77
CA HIS A 480 22.02 -11.00 -21.68
C HIS A 480 22.66 -10.35 -20.45
N ILE A 481 22.35 -9.08 -20.21
CA ILE A 481 22.83 -8.34 -19.04
C ILE A 481 21.68 -7.56 -18.42
N ASP A 482 21.70 -7.48 -17.09
CA ASP A 482 20.77 -6.65 -16.33
C ASP A 482 21.28 -5.19 -16.25
N PRO A 483 20.59 -4.21 -16.85
CA PRO A 483 21.00 -2.80 -16.83
C PRO A 483 21.07 -2.20 -15.42
N ASP A 484 20.36 -2.76 -14.44
CA ASP A 484 20.42 -2.32 -13.04
C ASP A 484 21.71 -2.77 -12.33
N THR A 485 22.43 -3.75 -12.89
CA THR A 485 23.73 -4.19 -12.37
C THR A 485 24.90 -3.40 -12.95
N LEU A 486 24.65 -2.55 -13.95
CA LEU A 486 25.65 -1.69 -14.59
C LEU A 486 25.60 -0.28 -14.01
N PHE A 487 26.66 0.13 -13.34
CA PHE A 487 26.80 1.46 -12.78
C PHE A 487 27.65 2.35 -13.69
N ILE A 488 27.14 3.52 -14.03
CA ILE A 488 27.84 4.54 -14.79
C ILE A 488 28.20 5.66 -13.83
N THR A 489 29.50 5.84 -13.61
CA THR A 489 30.04 6.96 -12.85
C THR A 489 30.60 8.00 -13.80
N THR A 490 30.11 9.23 -13.72
CA THR A 490 30.63 10.40 -14.43
C THR A 490 31.17 11.41 -13.41
N THR A 491 32.28 12.08 -13.74
CA THR A 491 32.89 13.09 -12.89
C THR A 491 32.88 14.43 -13.62
N ALA A 492 32.17 15.40 -13.08
CA ALA A 492 32.11 16.75 -13.60
C ALA A 492 32.98 17.70 -12.76
N ALA A 493 33.54 18.71 -13.42
CA ALA A 493 34.28 19.79 -12.79
C ALA A 493 33.33 20.96 -12.51
N GLU A 494 32.97 21.18 -11.25
CA GLU A 494 32.16 22.32 -10.82
C GLU A 494 33.05 23.47 -10.33
N ALA A 495 32.67 24.71 -10.67
CA ALA A 495 33.36 25.89 -10.17
C ALA A 495 33.12 26.05 -8.66
N GLY A 496 34.19 26.05 -7.88
CA GLY A 496 34.14 26.44 -6.47
C GLY A 496 33.93 27.94 -6.29
N SER A 497 33.75 28.39 -5.05
CA SER A 497 33.63 29.82 -4.73
C SER A 497 35.00 30.51 -4.82
N GLY A 498 35.32 31.12 -5.97
CA GLY A 498 36.54 31.91 -6.19
C GLY A 498 36.68 32.40 -7.64
N PRO A 499 37.41 33.50 -7.90
CA PRO A 499 37.55 34.07 -9.23
C PRO A 499 38.38 33.18 -10.16
N VAL A 500 37.81 32.80 -11.31
CA VAL A 500 38.50 32.06 -12.38
C VAL A 500 39.40 33.04 -13.16
N ILE A 501 40.72 32.82 -13.15
CA ILE A 501 41.67 33.60 -13.96
C ILE A 501 41.81 32.91 -15.34
N PRO A 502 41.32 33.50 -16.45
CA PRO A 502 41.51 32.93 -17.77
C PRO A 502 42.96 33.08 -18.23
N VAL A 503 43.58 31.98 -18.66
CA VAL A 503 44.91 32.02 -19.29
C VAL A 503 44.72 32.21 -20.80
N SER A 504 45.11 33.40 -21.28
CA SER A 504 45.23 33.85 -22.68
C SER A 504 43.96 34.31 -23.41
N GLY A 505 44.08 35.45 -24.09
CA GLY A 505 42.99 36.31 -24.53
C GLY A 505 42.41 36.09 -25.92
N PHE A 506 42.21 34.84 -26.37
CA PHE A 506 41.39 34.58 -27.55
C PHE A 506 40.57 33.28 -27.36
N THR A 507 39.23 33.44 -27.42
CA THR A 507 38.16 32.44 -27.27
C THR A 507 37.78 32.06 -25.83
N SER A 508 36.53 32.39 -25.47
CA SER A 508 35.87 31.99 -24.23
C SER A 508 35.30 30.57 -24.39
N SER A 509 36.06 29.54 -24.00
CA SER A 509 35.47 28.24 -23.67
C SER A 509 35.38 28.12 -22.15
N SER A 510 34.16 27.97 -21.63
CA SER A 510 33.86 27.86 -20.20
C SER A 510 34.01 26.42 -19.66
N TYR A 511 34.88 25.61 -20.29
CA TYR A 511 34.97 24.18 -19.98
C TYR A 511 36.43 23.76 -19.77
N THR A 512 36.78 23.44 -18.52
CA THR A 512 38.10 22.92 -18.13
C THR A 512 38.03 21.40 -18.01
N SER A 513 38.70 20.68 -18.91
CA SER A 513 38.76 19.21 -18.87
C SER A 513 39.47 18.70 -17.59
N VAL A 514 39.03 17.56 -17.03
CA VAL A 514 39.60 16.91 -15.84
C VAL A 514 41.13 16.71 -15.94
N ASN A 515 41.66 16.44 -17.13
CA ASN A 515 43.10 16.27 -17.37
C ASN A 515 43.91 17.59 -17.30
N SER A 516 43.26 18.74 -17.14
CA SER A 516 43.88 20.07 -17.03
C SER A 516 43.99 20.57 -15.58
N LEU A 517 43.54 19.77 -14.59
CA LEU A 517 43.52 20.10 -13.16
C LEU A 517 44.88 20.53 -12.58
N SER A 518 45.99 20.04 -13.13
CA SER A 518 47.34 20.41 -12.66
C SER A 518 47.74 21.85 -12.98
N ARG A 519 46.93 22.60 -13.75
CA ARG A 519 47.20 23.99 -14.17
C ARG A 519 46.18 25.01 -13.69
N THR A 520 45.08 24.58 -13.09
CA THR A 520 44.04 25.45 -12.53
C THR A 520 44.14 25.40 -11.00
N GLY A 521 44.30 26.54 -10.33
CA GLY A 521 44.40 26.64 -8.88
C GLY A 521 43.14 26.12 -8.13
N PRO A 522 43.06 26.31 -6.79
CA PRO A 522 42.16 25.56 -5.88
C PRO A 522 40.66 25.92 -5.97
N SER A 523 40.15 26.30 -7.15
CA SER A 523 38.78 26.79 -7.35
C SER A 523 37.88 25.83 -8.16
N ILE A 524 38.24 24.55 -8.30
CA ILE A 524 37.44 23.55 -9.04
C ILE A 524 37.17 22.36 -8.11
N ASN A 525 35.89 22.06 -7.89
CA ASN A 525 35.43 20.89 -7.15
C ASN A 525 35.05 19.77 -8.14
N MET A 526 35.57 18.56 -7.93
CA MET A 526 35.17 17.40 -8.70
C MET A 526 33.98 16.72 -8.05
N VAL A 527 32.87 16.63 -8.77
CA VAL A 527 31.65 15.96 -8.29
C VAL A 527 31.42 14.72 -9.14
N SER A 528 31.45 13.56 -8.49
CA SER A 528 31.18 12.27 -9.13
C SER A 528 29.76 11.83 -8.85
N THR A 529 29.01 11.52 -9.92
CA THR A 529 27.64 10.99 -9.84
C THR A 529 27.62 9.58 -10.41
N SER A 530 27.06 8.63 -9.65
CA SER A 530 26.90 7.24 -10.09
C SER A 530 25.43 6.87 -10.17
N ARG A 531 25.03 6.23 -11.28
CA ARG A 531 23.65 5.79 -11.56
C ARG A 531 23.66 4.42 -12.22
N THR A 532 22.60 3.64 -12.09
CA THR A 532 22.44 2.44 -12.92
C THR A 532 22.21 2.83 -14.39
N MET A 533 22.42 1.90 -15.33
CA MET A 533 22.15 2.15 -16.75
C MET A 533 20.68 2.48 -16.99
N THR A 534 19.76 1.82 -16.28
CA THR A 534 18.33 2.12 -16.28
C THR A 534 18.05 3.54 -15.82
N GLN A 535 18.63 3.96 -14.69
CA GLN A 535 18.43 5.32 -14.16
C GLN A 535 18.99 6.39 -15.09
N LEU A 536 20.19 6.18 -15.64
CA LEU A 536 20.81 7.09 -16.60
C LEU A 536 19.97 7.24 -17.89
N SER A 537 19.28 6.17 -18.30
CA SER A 537 18.44 6.21 -19.51
C SER A 537 17.23 7.16 -19.40
N LEU A 538 16.73 7.39 -18.18
CA LEU A 538 15.63 8.33 -17.93
C LEU A 538 16.09 9.80 -18.07
N GLU A 539 17.37 10.08 -17.83
CA GLU A 539 17.97 11.40 -17.99
C GLU A 539 18.46 11.66 -19.43
N ASN A 540 18.61 10.58 -20.22
CA ASN A 540 19.23 10.55 -21.54
C ASN A 540 20.71 11.03 -21.49
N VAL A 541 21.47 10.82 -22.57
CA VAL A 541 22.88 11.26 -22.65
C VAL A 541 23.05 12.15 -23.87
N SER A 542 23.50 13.40 -23.66
CA SER A 542 23.68 14.36 -24.75
C SER A 542 24.74 13.89 -25.76
N LYS A 543 24.52 14.21 -27.04
CA LYS A 543 25.47 13.89 -28.13
C LYS A 543 26.85 14.47 -27.83
N PHE A 544 26.87 15.69 -27.28
CA PHE A 544 28.08 16.44 -26.94
C PHE A 544 28.36 16.48 -25.44
N ASP A 545 27.87 15.51 -24.67
CA ASP A 545 28.22 15.39 -23.25
C ASP A 545 29.73 15.12 -23.10
N VAL A 546 30.48 16.18 -22.80
CA VAL A 546 31.95 16.14 -22.71
C VAL A 546 32.40 15.46 -21.42
N ASP A 547 31.67 15.65 -20.31
CA ASP A 547 31.96 14.99 -19.04
C ASP A 547 31.79 13.48 -19.16
N TYR A 548 30.68 13.04 -19.76
CA TYR A 548 30.46 11.63 -20.05
C TYR A 548 31.53 11.08 -21.00
N ALA A 549 31.82 11.77 -22.11
CA ALA A 549 32.78 11.30 -23.10
C ALA A 549 34.20 11.13 -22.54
N LEU A 550 34.60 11.97 -21.59
CA LEU A 550 35.95 11.97 -21.02
C LEU A 550 36.08 11.17 -19.73
N THR A 551 35.01 11.00 -18.95
CA THR A 551 35.12 10.49 -17.58
C THR A 551 34.22 9.29 -17.28
N ALA A 552 33.27 8.94 -18.16
CA ALA A 552 32.35 7.85 -17.88
C ALA A 552 33.08 6.53 -17.65
N ARG A 553 32.88 5.95 -16.46
CA ARG A 553 33.35 4.63 -16.09
C ARG A 553 32.16 3.72 -15.86
N ILE A 554 32.22 2.52 -16.46
CA ILE A 554 31.21 1.48 -16.23
C ILE A 554 31.78 0.42 -15.29
N SER A 555 31.04 0.15 -14.21
CA SER A 555 31.32 -0.94 -13.28
C SER A 555 30.12 -1.88 -13.13
N THR A 556 30.37 -3.12 -12.71
CA THR A 556 29.34 -4.13 -12.46
C THR A 556 29.10 -4.34 -10.96
N GLY A 557 27.86 -4.61 -10.58
CA GLY A 557 27.42 -4.92 -9.21
C GLY A 557 27.34 -3.71 -8.27
N SER A 558 28.30 -2.78 -8.35
CA SER A 558 28.32 -1.54 -7.56
C SER A 558 29.10 -0.42 -8.28
N ALA A 559 28.90 0.83 -7.86
CA ALA A 559 29.62 2.01 -8.34
C ALA A 559 31.16 1.90 -8.20
N THR A 560 31.63 1.17 -7.20
CA THR A 560 33.06 0.90 -6.96
C THR A 560 33.49 -0.49 -7.43
N GLY A 561 32.61 -1.22 -8.11
CA GLY A 561 32.84 -2.58 -8.59
C GLY A 561 33.89 -2.69 -9.69
N PRO A 562 34.20 -3.92 -10.14
CA PRO A 562 35.10 -4.16 -11.25
C PRO A 562 34.57 -3.50 -12.53
N ARG A 563 35.47 -3.12 -13.43
CA ARG A 563 35.07 -2.51 -14.72
C ARG A 563 34.31 -3.53 -15.55
N SER A 564 33.21 -3.08 -16.17
CA SER A 564 32.45 -3.93 -17.09
C SER A 564 33.33 -4.34 -18.28
N THR A 565 33.34 -5.63 -18.59
CA THR A 565 34.01 -6.20 -19.77
C THR A 565 33.04 -6.44 -20.93
N GLN A 566 31.72 -6.38 -20.67
CA GLN A 566 30.68 -6.68 -21.65
C GLN A 566 30.24 -5.46 -22.46
N LEU A 567 30.15 -4.29 -21.82
CA LEU A 567 29.76 -3.03 -22.46
C LEU A 567 30.69 -1.88 -22.05
N ASN A 568 31.13 -1.09 -23.03
CA ASN A 568 31.93 0.12 -22.80
C ASN A 568 31.07 1.41 -22.81
N ALA A 569 31.65 2.52 -22.34
CA ALA A 569 30.95 3.81 -22.19
C ALA A 569 30.34 4.32 -23.51
N SER A 570 31.01 4.10 -24.64
CA SER A 570 30.48 4.52 -25.95
C SER A 570 29.29 3.67 -26.38
N GLN A 571 29.34 2.36 -26.13
CA GLN A 571 28.22 1.45 -26.39
C GLN A 571 27.01 1.80 -25.52
N VAL A 572 27.20 2.03 -24.22
CA VAL A 572 26.11 2.44 -23.32
C VAL A 572 25.48 3.76 -23.76
N LYS A 573 26.28 4.76 -24.14
CA LYS A 573 25.77 6.02 -24.71
C LYS A 573 24.96 5.80 -25.98
N ASN A 574 25.43 4.93 -26.89
CA ASN A 574 24.70 4.63 -28.13
C ASN A 574 23.37 3.91 -27.84
N ILE A 575 23.38 2.92 -26.95
CA ILE A 575 22.17 2.18 -26.53
C ILE A 575 21.15 3.14 -25.93
N ILE A 576 21.53 3.94 -24.94
CA ILE A 576 20.60 4.88 -24.28
C ILE A 576 19.99 5.85 -25.29
N ARG A 577 20.80 6.36 -26.23
CA ARG A 577 20.33 7.29 -27.26
C ARG A 577 19.48 6.61 -28.34
N ALA A 578 19.74 5.35 -28.67
CA ALA A 578 18.97 4.60 -29.64
C ALA A 578 17.61 4.17 -29.06
N VAL A 579 17.61 3.70 -27.81
CA VAL A 579 16.41 3.31 -27.08
C VAL A 579 15.53 4.51 -26.75
N ASN A 580 16.13 5.68 -26.46
CA ASN A 580 15.45 6.96 -26.26
C ASN A 580 14.14 6.85 -25.46
N ILE A 581 14.26 6.44 -24.19
CA ILE A 581 13.12 6.16 -23.32
C ILE A 581 12.15 7.34 -23.24
N GLY A 582 12.66 8.59 -23.23
CA GLY A 582 11.81 9.78 -23.18
C GLY A 582 10.76 9.83 -24.29
N ASP A 583 11.18 9.73 -25.55
CA ASP A 583 10.26 9.82 -26.70
C ASP A 583 9.42 8.53 -26.87
N ASN A 584 10.03 7.36 -26.70
CA ASN A 584 9.34 6.08 -26.86
C ASN A 584 8.30 5.83 -25.77
N TYR A 585 8.53 6.33 -24.55
CA TYR A 585 7.55 6.24 -23.48
C TYR A 585 6.31 7.09 -23.77
N GLN A 586 6.47 8.28 -24.36
CA GLN A 586 5.34 9.09 -24.78
C GLN A 586 4.49 8.37 -25.84
N ALA A 587 5.12 7.77 -26.86
CA ALA A 587 4.42 6.99 -27.87
C ALA A 587 3.72 5.75 -27.27
N PHE A 588 4.37 5.07 -26.32
CA PHE A 588 3.79 3.96 -25.58
C PHE A 588 2.55 4.38 -24.78
N LEU A 589 2.61 5.50 -24.05
CA LEU A 589 1.46 6.03 -23.33
C LEU A 589 0.32 6.41 -24.28
N GLN A 590 0.65 6.98 -25.44
CA GLN A 590 -0.35 7.34 -26.45
C GLN A 590 -1.06 6.10 -27.00
N ASP A 591 -0.32 5.04 -27.36
CA ASP A 591 -0.91 3.77 -27.79
C ASP A 591 -1.78 3.14 -26.69
N LYS A 592 -1.25 3.02 -25.47
CA LYS A 592 -1.90 2.32 -24.36
C LYS A 592 -3.10 3.07 -23.77
N LEU A 593 -3.10 4.40 -23.79
CA LEU A 593 -4.10 5.22 -23.11
C LEU A 593 -4.99 6.04 -24.04
N ILE A 594 -4.64 6.19 -25.32
CA ILE A 594 -5.39 7.02 -26.27
C ILE A 594 -5.83 6.24 -27.52
N ASP A 595 -4.89 5.65 -28.25
CA ASP A 595 -5.13 5.23 -29.64
C ASP A 595 -5.59 3.77 -29.79
N SER A 596 -5.15 2.85 -28.92
CA SER A 596 -5.45 1.42 -29.08
C SER A 596 -6.93 1.09 -28.83
N PRO A 597 -7.47 -0.01 -29.40
CA PRO A 597 -8.82 -0.48 -29.09
C PRO A 597 -9.06 -0.71 -27.59
N ARG A 598 -8.01 -1.12 -26.86
CA ARG A 598 -8.03 -1.27 -25.41
C ARG A 598 -8.11 0.09 -24.70
N ALA A 599 -7.41 1.11 -25.18
CA ALA A 599 -7.53 2.47 -24.66
C ALA A 599 -8.96 3.00 -24.80
N VAL A 600 -9.61 2.75 -25.95
CA VAL A 600 -11.01 3.11 -26.18
C VAL A 600 -11.94 2.41 -25.18
N SER A 601 -11.76 1.09 -24.98
CA SER A 601 -12.54 0.33 -23.99
C SER A 601 -12.32 0.84 -22.57
N ARG A 602 -11.07 1.09 -22.16
CA ARG A 602 -10.73 1.64 -20.85
C ARG A 602 -11.34 3.01 -20.63
N ARG A 603 -11.33 3.88 -21.65
CA ARG A 603 -11.98 5.20 -21.59
C ARG A 603 -13.48 5.08 -21.40
N GLU A 604 -14.13 4.14 -22.09
CA GLU A 604 -15.56 3.88 -21.92
C GLU A 604 -15.87 3.40 -20.50
N THR A 605 -15.16 2.39 -20.00
CA THR A 605 -15.35 1.89 -18.64
C THR A 605 -15.08 2.97 -17.58
N ALA A 606 -14.03 3.77 -17.75
CA ALA A 606 -13.73 4.90 -16.87
C ALA A 606 -14.83 5.98 -16.90
N MET A 607 -15.41 6.26 -18.07
CA MET A 607 -16.54 7.17 -18.20
C MET A 607 -17.78 6.63 -17.47
N GLN A 608 -18.11 5.35 -17.64
CA GLN A 608 -19.24 4.70 -16.96
C GLN A 608 -19.07 4.73 -15.43
N LEU A 609 -17.86 4.44 -14.95
CA LEU A 609 -17.50 4.53 -13.53
C LEU A 609 -17.66 5.97 -13.02
N MET A 610 -17.15 6.97 -13.75
CA MET A 610 -17.26 8.38 -13.36
C MET A 610 -18.72 8.84 -13.33
N ILE A 611 -19.56 8.43 -14.29
CA ILE A 611 -21.00 8.73 -14.28
C ILE A 611 -21.67 8.10 -13.04
N ALA A 612 -21.37 6.83 -12.74
CA ALA A 612 -21.93 6.16 -11.57
C ALA A 612 -21.50 6.82 -10.25
N GLN A 613 -20.23 7.19 -10.14
CA GLN A 613 -19.70 7.94 -9.01
C GLN A 613 -20.40 9.30 -8.86
N MET A 614 -20.47 10.10 -9.93
CA MET A 614 -21.10 11.43 -9.89
C MET A 614 -22.59 11.36 -9.52
N ARG A 615 -23.33 10.31 -9.92
CA ARG A 615 -24.72 10.11 -9.50
C ARG A 615 -24.83 9.84 -8.00
N MET A 616 -23.99 8.96 -7.47
CA MET A 616 -23.91 8.67 -6.04
C MET A 616 -23.57 9.94 -5.25
N ASP A 617 -22.58 10.69 -5.72
CA ASP A 617 -22.11 11.94 -5.10
C ASP A 617 -23.18 13.04 -5.15
N ALA A 618 -23.96 13.13 -6.24
CA ALA A 618 -25.06 14.10 -6.36
C ALA A 618 -26.19 13.79 -5.37
N LEU A 619 -26.53 12.51 -5.19
CA LEU A 619 -27.51 12.07 -4.20
C LEU A 619 -27.03 12.34 -2.77
N GLU A 620 -25.75 12.07 -2.47
CA GLU A 620 -25.14 12.42 -1.18
C GLU A 620 -25.21 13.92 -0.91
N ALA A 621 -24.83 14.75 -1.90
CA ALA A 621 -24.90 16.21 -1.79
C ALA A 621 -26.35 16.72 -1.61
N LYS A 622 -27.33 16.10 -2.27
CA LYS A 622 -28.76 16.40 -2.10
C LYS A 622 -29.20 16.11 -0.67
N ILE A 623 -28.93 14.90 -0.19
CA ILE A 623 -29.36 14.45 1.15
C ILE A 623 -28.66 15.27 2.25
N SER A 624 -27.40 15.62 2.03
CA SER A 624 -26.59 16.45 2.93
C SER A 624 -26.91 17.95 2.85
N LYS A 625 -27.78 18.37 1.91
CA LYS A 625 -28.17 19.76 1.64
C LYS A 625 -26.98 20.65 1.26
N ASP A 626 -26.09 20.13 0.42
CA ASP A 626 -24.96 20.88 -0.13
C ASP A 626 -25.34 21.74 -1.35
N PHE A 627 -26.45 21.43 -2.01
CA PHE A 627 -27.06 22.32 -3.00
C PHE A 627 -27.74 23.52 -2.35
N SER A 628 -27.96 24.59 -3.12
CA SER A 628 -28.68 25.75 -2.59
C SER A 628 -30.12 25.35 -2.24
N PRO A 629 -30.69 25.85 -1.13
CA PRO A 629 -32.06 25.52 -0.75
C PRO A 629 -33.06 25.97 -1.81
N ASP A 630 -33.68 25.00 -2.50
CA ASP A 630 -34.69 25.23 -3.51
C ASP A 630 -35.81 24.19 -3.36
N ARG A 631 -37.07 24.60 -3.54
CA ARG A 631 -38.24 23.70 -3.43
C ARG A 631 -38.24 22.62 -4.53
N LEU A 632 -37.52 22.85 -5.62
CA LEU A 632 -37.46 21.96 -6.77
C LEU A 632 -36.14 21.20 -6.93
N ASP A 633 -35.22 21.31 -5.95
CA ASP A 633 -33.88 20.72 -6.01
C ASP A 633 -33.17 21.01 -7.35
N ARG A 634 -33.29 22.25 -7.87
CA ARG A 634 -32.82 22.60 -9.23
C ARG A 634 -31.37 22.21 -9.48
N GLY A 635 -30.47 22.50 -8.53
CA GLY A 635 -29.05 22.16 -8.63
C GLY A 635 -28.82 20.66 -8.85
N TYR A 636 -29.52 19.80 -8.08
CA TYR A 636 -29.49 18.35 -8.26
C TYR A 636 -30.07 17.92 -9.61
N ARG A 637 -31.20 18.51 -10.04
CA ARG A 637 -31.83 18.19 -11.33
C ARG A 637 -30.96 18.55 -12.53
N TRP A 638 -30.14 19.60 -12.44
CA TRP A 638 -29.17 19.94 -13.48
C TRP A 638 -28.11 18.85 -13.62
N VAL A 639 -27.60 18.33 -12.49
CA VAL A 639 -26.63 17.23 -12.48
C VAL A 639 -27.24 15.98 -13.11
N GLU A 640 -28.42 15.56 -12.66
CA GLU A 640 -29.09 14.36 -13.20
C GLU A 640 -29.35 14.47 -14.70
N ALA A 641 -29.88 15.62 -15.17
CA ALA A 641 -30.17 15.82 -16.59
C ALA A 641 -28.92 15.69 -17.47
N VAL A 642 -27.76 16.16 -16.99
CA VAL A 642 -26.48 15.99 -17.66
C VAL A 642 -26.04 14.53 -17.63
N LEU A 643 -26.09 13.88 -16.47
CA LEU A 643 -25.63 12.49 -16.30
C LEU A 643 -26.50 11.47 -17.06
N ASP A 644 -27.77 11.78 -17.31
CA ASP A 644 -28.67 10.96 -18.15
C ASP A 644 -28.35 11.04 -19.64
N LYS A 645 -27.70 12.13 -20.07
CA LYS A 645 -27.33 12.36 -21.48
C LYS A 645 -25.84 12.17 -21.75
N ALA A 646 -25.02 11.94 -20.72
CA ALA A 646 -23.56 11.94 -20.80
C ALA A 646 -22.96 10.95 -21.82
N GLN A 647 -23.65 9.85 -22.12
CA GLN A 647 -23.18 8.82 -23.08
C GLN A 647 -23.57 9.14 -24.54
N GLN A 648 -24.34 10.20 -24.78
CA GLN A 648 -24.79 10.56 -26.11
C GLN A 648 -23.71 11.36 -26.84
N LEU A 649 -23.55 11.14 -28.15
CA LEU A 649 -22.58 11.89 -28.98
C LEU A 649 -22.79 13.41 -28.98
N LYS A 650 -24.03 13.86 -28.79
CA LYS A 650 -24.43 15.26 -28.71
C LYS A 650 -25.41 15.40 -27.55
N PRO A 651 -24.92 15.50 -26.31
CA PRO A 651 -25.79 15.55 -25.14
C PRO A 651 -26.54 16.88 -25.15
N VAL A 652 -27.86 16.83 -25.26
CA VAL A 652 -28.75 17.98 -25.03
C VAL A 652 -29.56 17.67 -23.77
N ALA A 653 -29.15 18.29 -22.67
CA ALA A 653 -29.86 18.25 -21.40
C ALA A 653 -30.69 19.53 -21.27
N GLU A 654 -31.96 19.39 -20.88
CA GLU A 654 -32.85 20.53 -20.65
C GLU A 654 -33.53 20.41 -19.29
N VAL A 655 -33.54 21.51 -18.55
CA VAL A 655 -34.28 21.62 -17.29
C VAL A 655 -35.01 22.95 -17.30
N GLU A 656 -36.33 22.92 -17.07
CA GLU A 656 -37.16 24.13 -17.03
C GLU A 656 -37.03 25.01 -18.29
N GLY A 657 -36.91 24.40 -19.47
CA GLY A 657 -36.77 25.09 -20.75
C GLY A 657 -35.39 25.70 -21.02
N HIS A 658 -34.42 25.48 -20.14
CA HIS A 658 -33.04 25.93 -20.33
C HIS A 658 -32.15 24.76 -20.69
N THR A 659 -31.32 24.93 -21.73
CA THR A 659 -30.25 23.99 -22.04
C THR A 659 -29.21 24.01 -20.92
N ILE A 660 -28.82 22.84 -20.44
CA ILE A 660 -27.78 22.66 -19.43
C ILE A 660 -26.50 22.19 -20.13
N THR A 661 -25.36 22.78 -19.78
CA THR A 661 -24.06 22.46 -20.36
C THR A 661 -23.01 22.31 -19.28
N VAL A 662 -22.05 21.41 -19.52
CA VAL A 662 -20.89 21.18 -18.67
C VAL A 662 -19.68 21.90 -19.25
N TYR A 663 -18.95 22.59 -18.39
CA TYR A 663 -17.73 23.31 -18.69
C TYR A 663 -16.59 22.76 -17.84
N GLN A 664 -15.40 22.73 -18.41
CA GLN A 664 -14.18 22.45 -17.67
C GLN A 664 -13.65 23.74 -17.02
N LEU A 665 -13.09 23.63 -15.82
CA LEU A 665 -12.41 24.76 -15.19
C LEU A 665 -10.98 24.89 -15.74
N LEU A 666 -10.65 26.10 -16.22
CA LEU A 666 -9.29 26.49 -16.56
C LEU A 666 -8.86 27.64 -15.65
N ILE A 667 -7.65 27.56 -15.12
CA ILE A 667 -6.99 28.65 -14.39
C ILE A 667 -5.77 29.06 -15.20
N ASP A 668 -5.80 30.26 -15.77
CA ASP A 668 -4.74 30.79 -16.64
C ASP A 668 -4.33 29.79 -17.74
N GLY A 669 -5.33 29.31 -18.47
CA GLY A 669 -5.16 28.31 -19.54
C GLY A 669 -4.78 26.90 -19.07
N ALA A 670 -4.53 26.68 -17.78
CA ALA A 670 -4.26 25.35 -17.22
C ALA A 670 -5.56 24.65 -16.82
N THR A 671 -5.81 23.48 -17.41
CA THR A 671 -6.94 22.62 -17.06
C THR A 671 -6.85 22.10 -15.63
N VAL A 672 -7.88 22.37 -14.82
CA VAL A 672 -8.04 21.80 -13.49
C VAL A 672 -8.74 20.43 -13.63
N ARG A 673 -7.99 19.35 -13.41
CA ARG A 673 -8.48 17.98 -13.62
C ARG A 673 -9.56 17.60 -12.61
N GLY A 674 -10.66 17.04 -13.12
CA GLY A 674 -11.77 16.52 -12.31
C GLY A 674 -12.74 17.59 -11.78
N VAL A 675 -12.50 18.88 -12.00
CA VAL A 675 -13.43 19.95 -11.62
C VAL A 675 -14.30 20.33 -12.81
N LEU A 676 -15.61 20.19 -12.66
CA LEU A 676 -16.60 20.46 -13.71
C LEU A 676 -17.59 21.52 -13.24
N ILE A 677 -18.00 22.40 -14.14
CA ILE A 677 -18.99 23.45 -13.89
C ILE A 677 -20.21 23.14 -14.74
N ILE A 678 -21.39 23.11 -14.15
CA ILE A 678 -22.67 22.86 -14.80
C ILE A 678 -23.47 24.15 -14.73
N GLY A 679 -23.87 24.65 -15.89
CA GLY A 679 -24.59 25.92 -16.01
C GLY A 679 -25.39 26.02 -17.30
N THR A 680 -26.15 27.11 -17.43
CA THR A 680 -27.00 27.38 -18.59
C THR A 680 -26.32 28.39 -19.52
N PRO A 681 -25.85 28.01 -20.72
CA PRO A 681 -25.30 29.00 -21.65
C PRO A 681 -26.34 30.09 -21.96
N ALA A 682 -25.87 31.33 -22.14
CA ALA A 682 -26.64 32.37 -22.81
C ALA A 682 -26.90 31.95 -24.25
N LEU A 683 -28.13 32.16 -24.74
CA LEU A 683 -28.38 32.15 -26.19
C LEU A 683 -27.43 33.17 -26.81
N ALA A 684 -26.55 32.72 -27.71
CA ALA A 684 -25.66 33.63 -28.41
C ALA A 684 -26.52 34.73 -29.06
N PRO A 685 -26.21 36.04 -28.88
CA PRO A 685 -26.83 37.04 -29.73
C PRO A 685 -26.51 36.64 -31.17
N GLU A 686 -27.52 36.61 -32.04
CA GLU A 686 -27.32 36.44 -33.48
C GLU A 686 -26.12 37.30 -33.87
N ALA A 687 -25.13 36.68 -34.51
CA ALA A 687 -23.87 37.32 -34.83
C ALA A 687 -24.13 38.58 -35.66
N SER A 688 -24.26 39.72 -34.98
CA SER A 688 -24.19 41.02 -35.62
C SER A 688 -22.71 41.23 -35.90
N TRP A 689 -22.36 41.29 -37.18
CA TRP A 689 -20.99 41.49 -37.66
C TRP A 689 -20.43 42.89 -37.29
N SER A 690 -21.14 43.67 -36.48
CA SER A 690 -20.85 45.08 -36.20
C SER A 690 -20.21 45.36 -34.83
N SER A 691 -19.83 44.35 -34.05
CA SER A 691 -19.15 44.58 -32.75
C SER A 691 -18.03 43.57 -32.53
N PHE A 692 -16.84 43.90 -33.06
CA PHE A 692 -15.56 43.32 -32.66
C PHE A 692 -15.23 43.80 -31.24
N GLU A 693 -15.92 43.26 -30.23
CA GLU A 693 -15.53 43.43 -28.83
C GLU A 693 -14.56 42.30 -28.44
N TRP A 694 -13.28 42.63 -28.33
CA TRP A 694 -12.20 41.76 -27.84
C TRP A 694 -12.41 41.33 -26.36
N SER A 695 -13.43 41.83 -25.68
CA SER A 695 -13.64 41.69 -24.22
C SER A 695 -14.46 40.49 -23.76
N SER A 696 -15.08 39.72 -24.66
CA SER A 696 -16.05 38.67 -24.27
C SER A 696 -15.45 37.26 -24.34
N GLN A 697 -14.32 36.99 -23.67
CA GLN A 697 -13.72 35.65 -23.57
C GLN A 697 -14.37 34.77 -22.46
N HIS A 698 -15.57 35.13 -22.00
CA HIS A 698 -16.23 34.45 -20.89
C HIS A 698 -17.65 34.01 -21.29
N PRO A 699 -18.05 32.77 -20.99
CA PRO A 699 -19.40 32.29 -21.23
C PRO A 699 -20.36 33.16 -20.41
N GLN A 700 -21.33 33.73 -21.11
CA GLN A 700 -22.50 34.32 -20.49
C GLN A 700 -23.46 33.20 -20.12
N PHE A 701 -24.14 33.32 -18.98
CA PHE A 701 -25.09 32.32 -18.52
C PHE A 701 -26.51 32.91 -18.49
N SER A 702 -27.49 32.17 -19.01
CA SER A 702 -28.90 32.60 -19.00
C SER A 702 -29.46 32.65 -17.57
N VAL A 703 -29.02 31.71 -16.73
CA VAL A 703 -29.25 31.67 -15.28
C VAL A 703 -27.93 31.88 -14.58
N SER A 704 -27.88 32.78 -13.60
CA SER A 704 -26.63 33.14 -12.95
C SER A 704 -26.02 31.99 -12.13
N SER A 705 -26.84 31.08 -11.62
CA SER A 705 -26.38 30.00 -10.74
C SER A 705 -25.49 28.98 -11.46
N LEU A 706 -24.55 28.42 -10.70
CA LEU A 706 -23.57 27.45 -11.17
C LEU A 706 -23.52 26.28 -10.20
N VAL A 707 -23.57 25.05 -10.72
CA VAL A 707 -23.29 23.86 -9.94
C VAL A 707 -21.89 23.39 -10.28
N VAL A 708 -21.05 23.15 -9.28
CA VAL A 708 -19.64 22.78 -9.47
C VAL A 708 -19.38 21.43 -8.82
N TYR A 709 -18.86 20.50 -9.61
CA TYR A 709 -18.36 19.21 -9.14
C TYR A 709 -16.90 19.35 -8.73
N THR A 710 -16.59 18.98 -7.48
CA THR A 710 -15.27 19.07 -6.87
C THR A 710 -14.98 17.80 -6.08
N PRO A 711 -14.56 16.72 -6.75
CA PRO A 711 -14.23 15.48 -6.07
C PRO A 711 -13.06 15.70 -5.11
N GLU A 712 -13.06 15.01 -3.97
CA GLU A 712 -11.98 15.02 -2.95
C GLU A 712 -11.61 16.43 -2.45
N ALA A 713 -12.58 17.33 -2.42
CA ALA A 713 -12.37 18.67 -1.90
C ALA A 713 -12.13 18.63 -0.37
N PRO A 714 -11.28 19.52 0.18
CA PRO A 714 -10.84 19.46 1.58
C PRO A 714 -11.96 19.67 2.61
N ASP A 715 -13.08 20.28 2.22
CA ASP A 715 -14.27 20.47 3.05
C ASP A 715 -15.24 19.27 3.01
N GLY A 716 -14.93 18.22 2.23
CA GLY A 716 -15.75 17.03 2.04
C GLY A 716 -16.93 17.19 1.08
N LYS A 717 -17.14 18.37 0.46
CA LYS A 717 -18.28 18.60 -0.44
C LYS A 717 -17.93 18.27 -1.89
N ARG A 718 -18.69 17.35 -2.48
CA ARG A 718 -18.47 16.89 -3.87
C ARG A 718 -19.23 17.70 -4.91
N PHE A 719 -20.40 18.21 -4.55
CA PHE A 719 -21.12 19.21 -5.35
C PHE A 719 -21.35 20.46 -4.51
N ARG A 720 -21.21 21.62 -5.14
CA ARG A 720 -21.58 22.91 -4.54
C ARG A 720 -22.36 23.74 -5.55
N GLU A 721 -23.29 24.55 -5.05
CA GLU A 721 -24.00 25.51 -5.88
C GLU A 721 -23.59 26.93 -5.49
N PHE A 722 -23.37 27.77 -6.50
CA PHE A 722 -23.03 29.18 -6.33
C PHE A 722 -24.09 30.03 -7.03
N GLU A 723 -24.54 31.10 -6.39
CA GLU A 723 -25.57 32.00 -6.92
C GLU A 723 -25.17 32.68 -8.25
N ASN A 724 -23.87 32.95 -8.41
CA ASN A 724 -23.28 33.60 -9.57
C ASN A 724 -21.78 33.36 -9.66
N ARG A 725 -21.17 33.78 -10.77
CA ARG A 725 -19.72 33.69 -11.02
C ARG A 725 -18.87 34.42 -9.97
N ALA A 726 -19.33 35.57 -9.47
CA ALA A 726 -18.58 36.34 -8.46
C ALA A 726 -18.57 35.59 -7.12
N HIS A 727 -19.68 34.97 -6.73
CA HIS A 727 -19.76 34.10 -5.57
C HIS A 727 -18.84 32.89 -5.71
N PHE A 728 -18.83 32.23 -6.87
CA PHE A 728 -17.90 31.14 -7.19
C PHE A 728 -16.42 31.56 -7.08
N ALA A 729 -16.04 32.70 -7.67
CA ALA A 729 -14.67 33.18 -7.60
C ALA A 729 -14.23 33.44 -6.16
N ASN A 730 -15.05 34.18 -5.40
CA ASN A 730 -14.70 34.60 -4.04
C ASN A 730 -14.70 33.45 -3.01
N LYS A 731 -15.62 32.48 -3.14
CA LYS A 731 -15.79 31.40 -2.15
C LYS A 731 -15.08 30.10 -2.49
N PHE A 732 -14.53 29.97 -3.68
CA PHE A 732 -13.85 28.75 -4.09
C PHE A 732 -12.48 29.02 -4.72
N LEU A 733 -12.41 29.90 -5.72
CA LEU A 733 -11.15 30.11 -6.45
C LEU A 733 -10.13 30.91 -5.63
N HIS A 734 -10.60 31.92 -4.89
CA HIS A 734 -9.77 32.81 -4.07
C HIS A 734 -9.65 32.35 -2.61
N ASP A 735 -10.34 31.28 -2.23
CA ASP A 735 -10.28 30.76 -0.88
C ASP A 735 -8.97 29.97 -0.69
N ALA A 736 -8.20 30.37 0.32
CA ALA A 736 -6.91 29.77 0.65
C ALA A 736 -7.04 28.27 0.99
N ALA A 737 -8.19 27.84 1.52
CA ALA A 737 -8.45 26.42 1.83
C ALA A 737 -8.43 25.53 0.58
N PHE A 738 -8.69 26.09 -0.62
CA PHE A 738 -8.68 25.35 -1.89
C PHE A 738 -7.45 25.67 -2.75
N ALA A 739 -6.45 26.36 -2.21
CA ALA A 739 -5.22 26.71 -2.91
C ALA A 739 -4.49 25.45 -3.39
N GLU A 740 -4.12 24.60 -2.46
CA GLU A 740 -3.39 23.34 -2.70
C GLU A 740 -4.23 22.36 -3.52
N TYR A 741 -5.53 22.23 -3.21
CA TYR A 741 -6.46 21.38 -3.96
C TYR A 741 -6.49 21.70 -5.47
N LEU A 742 -6.59 22.98 -5.83
CA LEU A 742 -6.65 23.38 -7.24
C LEU A 742 -5.26 23.29 -7.91
N SER A 743 -4.19 23.63 -7.20
CA SER A 743 -2.81 23.51 -7.71
C SER A 743 -2.41 22.06 -7.95
N GLY A 744 -2.76 21.14 -7.05
CA GLY A 744 -2.48 19.71 -7.20
C GLY A 744 -3.20 19.07 -8.40
N ARG A 745 -4.28 19.69 -8.88
CA ARG A 745 -5.10 19.21 -10.01
C ARG A 745 -4.68 19.75 -11.37
N VAL A 746 -3.66 20.61 -11.44
CA VAL A 746 -3.05 21.01 -12.73
C VAL A 746 -1.76 20.21 -12.97
N SER A 747 -1.36 20.08 -14.23
CA SER A 747 -0.10 19.39 -14.59
C SER A 747 1.11 20.06 -13.93
N MET A 748 2.15 19.29 -13.58
CA MET A 748 3.36 19.82 -12.89
C MET A 748 3.93 21.10 -13.51
N GLY A 749 4.05 21.19 -14.84
CA GLY A 749 4.56 22.39 -15.52
C GLY A 749 3.70 23.66 -15.34
N HIS A 750 2.46 23.53 -14.87
CA HIS A 750 1.53 24.63 -14.62
C HIS A 750 1.35 24.95 -13.14
N GLN A 751 1.87 24.11 -12.22
CA GLN A 751 1.65 24.27 -10.78
C GLN A 751 2.27 25.56 -10.22
N THR A 752 3.52 25.87 -10.60
CA THR A 752 4.20 27.10 -10.15
C THR A 752 3.47 28.36 -10.63
N ARG A 753 2.94 28.34 -11.86
CA ARG A 753 2.18 29.46 -12.44
C ARG A 753 0.85 29.67 -11.73
N VAL A 754 0.09 28.59 -11.54
CA VAL A 754 -1.21 28.62 -10.83
C VAL A 754 -1.04 28.97 -9.36
N GLY A 755 0.01 28.48 -8.70
CA GLY A 755 0.35 28.83 -7.31
C GLY A 755 0.68 30.31 -7.14
N GLY A 756 1.59 30.85 -7.96
CA GLY A 756 1.98 32.26 -7.89
C GLY A 756 0.84 33.24 -8.23
N LEU A 757 -0.08 32.85 -9.12
CA LEU A 757 -1.28 33.63 -9.43
C LEU A 757 -2.22 33.73 -8.22
N LYS A 758 -2.34 32.68 -7.40
CA LYS A 758 -3.21 32.73 -6.21
C LYS A 758 -2.68 33.65 -5.13
N GLU A 759 -1.37 33.75 -4.96
CA GLU A 759 -0.74 34.73 -4.06
C GLU A 759 -0.96 36.17 -4.55
N GLN A 760 -0.96 36.40 -5.88
CA GLN A 760 -1.23 37.73 -6.48
C GLN A 760 -2.71 38.12 -6.50
N VAL A 761 -3.63 37.16 -6.66
CA VAL A 761 -5.09 37.39 -6.66
C VAL A 761 -5.62 37.74 -5.26
N GLN A 762 -4.93 37.32 -4.19
CA GLN A 762 -5.15 37.89 -2.86
C GLN A 762 -4.88 39.40 -2.77
N GLN A 763 -4.19 39.99 -3.77
CA GLN A 763 -3.83 41.40 -3.83
C GLN A 763 -4.53 42.19 -4.96
N SER A 764 -5.26 41.56 -5.89
CA SER A 764 -5.94 42.27 -6.99
C SER A 764 -7.10 41.48 -7.63
N VAL A 765 -8.19 42.19 -7.96
CA VAL A 765 -9.49 41.62 -8.40
C VAL A 765 -9.60 41.58 -9.93
N ASN A 766 -10.00 40.41 -10.46
CA ASN A 766 -10.47 40.03 -11.81
C ASN A 766 -9.48 39.24 -12.68
N PHE A 767 -9.65 37.91 -12.82
CA PHE A 767 -9.24 37.15 -14.03
C PHE A 767 -9.88 35.73 -14.07
N LEU A 768 -10.75 35.41 -15.06
CA LEU A 768 -11.23 34.03 -15.31
C LEU A 768 -11.70 33.78 -16.75
N SER A 769 -10.89 33.15 -17.61
CA SER A 769 -11.31 32.63 -18.93
C SER A 769 -11.87 31.21 -18.85
N LEU A 770 -13.06 30.97 -19.41
CA LEU A 770 -13.64 29.64 -19.61
C LEU A 770 -13.81 29.44 -21.12
N LEU A 771 -13.32 28.33 -21.67
CA LEU A 771 -13.54 27.95 -23.07
C LEU A 771 -14.50 26.76 -23.12
N SER A 772 -15.41 26.77 -24.10
CA SER A 772 -16.24 25.62 -24.45
C SER A 772 -15.47 24.70 -25.40
N GLU A 773 -14.95 23.58 -24.90
CA GLU A 773 -14.63 22.44 -25.75
C GLU A 773 -15.62 21.33 -25.45
N THR A 774 -16.59 21.12 -26.35
CA THR A 774 -17.19 19.80 -26.51
C THR A 774 -16.07 18.84 -26.87
N ILE A 775 -15.85 17.81 -26.05
CA ILE A 775 -14.93 16.70 -26.33
C ILE A 775 -15.19 16.23 -27.77
N PRO A 776 -14.28 16.47 -28.73
CA PRO A 776 -14.49 15.99 -30.08
C PRO A 776 -14.15 14.50 -30.10
N LEU A 777 -15.14 13.66 -30.43
CA LEU A 777 -14.83 12.35 -30.98
C LEU A 777 -14.06 12.56 -32.29
N PRO A 778 -12.94 11.85 -32.51
CA PRO A 778 -12.24 11.93 -33.79
C PRO A 778 -13.19 11.51 -34.91
N LYS A 779 -13.30 12.38 -35.92
CA LYS A 779 -14.08 12.14 -37.13
C LYS A 779 -13.59 10.83 -37.75
N HIS A 780 -14.47 9.82 -37.83
CA HIS A 780 -14.23 8.63 -38.65
C HIS A 780 -13.86 9.06 -40.06
N ARG A 781 -12.60 8.87 -40.44
CA ARG A 781 -12.14 9.00 -41.82
C ARG A 781 -11.56 7.67 -42.26
N TYR A 782 -12.44 6.75 -42.60
CA TYR A 782 -12.11 5.66 -43.53
C TYR A 782 -13.20 5.60 -44.59
N GLN A 783 -12.97 6.33 -45.68
CA GLN A 783 -13.53 5.99 -46.99
C GLN A 783 -12.96 4.62 -47.35
N TRP A 784 -13.79 3.60 -47.36
CA TRP A 784 -13.42 2.32 -47.96
C TRP A 784 -13.47 2.48 -49.47
N ALA A 785 -12.31 2.35 -50.10
CA ALA A 785 -12.18 2.16 -51.52
C ALA A 785 -12.78 0.80 -51.88
N SER A 786 -13.93 0.83 -52.55
CA SER A 786 -14.35 -0.21 -53.48
C SER A 786 -13.40 -0.18 -54.68
N ASP A 787 -12.54 -1.18 -54.83
CA ASP A 787 -12.43 -1.94 -56.09
C ASP A 787 -11.24 -2.90 -56.11
N ARG A 788 -11.52 -4.08 -56.67
CA ARG A 788 -10.64 -5.12 -57.23
C ARG A 788 -9.92 -6.05 -56.25
N THR A 789 -10.43 -7.28 -56.17
CA THR A 789 -9.97 -8.36 -57.08
C THR A 789 -10.91 -9.56 -57.02
N GLU A 790 -11.64 -9.79 -58.11
CA GLU A 790 -12.05 -11.13 -58.52
C GLU A 790 -11.44 -11.39 -59.91
N LEU A 791 -10.89 -12.61 -60.04
CA LEU A 791 -10.59 -13.38 -61.25
C LEU A 791 -9.26 -13.16 -61.98
N THR A 792 -8.52 -14.28 -62.00
CA THR A 792 -7.33 -14.71 -62.77
C THR A 792 -5.96 -14.15 -62.41
#